data_AF-A0A0G4MIR0-F1
#
_entry.id   AF-A0A0G4MIR0-F1
#
_cell.length_a   1.000
_cell.length_b   1.000
_cell.length_c   1.000
_cell.angle_alpha   90.00
_cell.angle_beta   90.00
_cell.angle_gamma   90.00
#
_symmetry.space_group_name_H-M   'P 1'
#
loop_
_entity.id
_entity.type
_entity.pdbx_description
1 polymer ?
#
loop_
_entity_poly.entity_id
_entity_poly.type
_entity_poly.pdbx_seq_one_letter_code
_entity_poly.pdbx_strand_id
1 'polypeptide(L)'
;MDIRTIDREENRRRMANGELYYAFSPDLIADRQRCRKAYQRLNAAGDVSRRELVELWKDLNCDETPLPPQAMSQEEDDMLLQDWPWIDSPIRMDYGHNVKLGRNVYVNVNSTWIDTCLISIGSRTLIGPNCSFFSGTHPLDPTLRNGTQGPESGKPITIGDDCWFGGNCIVLPGVTIGRGVTVGAGSVVTKDVPDHVVVAGGSRWTKGCLKDNAVARWRVAGAEPNKYTAPNIILREPNMPADRLLNTVLQLYRNVHDDHKTNQIVGSTTNLLTTLSNPLNLGVLTSQLLIAPAIWHRRDGLRTSLRIISIYNTAALRVRDHELDPTTHQGQRQSGGLTSEVWARAVAKGADDRSHRWQHLLVLTGVLMGMEGNDRRSLSNGLRSTLEQAVVTAANLAMETATIEGPMATGSIVLALNYAFPLLSETRRSLINYDALLPLTVQAMVGEEGFQNGDFLAAINNDIQDVGPQIHWAPTSPSYAMLQALESKPIMGGMGPLSRLAAFAVEQATNPAVVLAAHTALMDFSNRVRHQWQATRLSSIDSLDESMRYTTEASQVTVPALWQTFKKMLYATVTTLQAIVARSLLDPSLRSREVAPELATRTLRTLRDLFFIGSRDNNSSFQVYSFTYLTSLDTLVRYPDAAVAFLAGIKPTSPSAVRSHSLYHPVHRSLDLFYLNVAEHLPLNIPTEACDELIVQPATTYLTHTGPPTSLSLEIFESAHSAILSALACPHNGPMTVKVVPFYVDTLFASFPSHISTRQFRVAFKTIMQIVSPPYPISATDPYLSETLLEMVRFRALSAGVEPLPPTPDALAQAEDNENQPPQPHSEQSSLVVTLIDALPFLPLPLVEEWMTVTARTMAEIADPAMRKLVRERFVEVLVSGELDVERAAIGVAWWGTKGGRELVIGRSAPPAMMSGALVDEERASKL
;
A
#
# COMPACT_ATOMS: atom_id res chain seq x y z
N MET A 1 3.94 -40.84 -2.47
CA MET A 1 5.25 -41.34 -2.01
C MET A 1 5.30 -41.20 -0.49
N ASP A 2 5.82 -42.17 0.25
CA ASP A 2 6.05 -41.99 1.70
C ASP A 2 7.36 -41.23 1.89
N ILE A 3 7.32 -40.06 2.54
CA ILE A 3 8.49 -39.22 2.81
C ILE A 3 9.58 -39.98 3.61
N ARG A 4 9.19 -41.03 4.35
CA ARG A 4 10.11 -41.85 5.15
C ARG A 4 11.01 -42.76 4.32
N THR A 5 10.67 -43.01 3.06
CA THR A 5 11.42 -43.93 2.17
C THR A 5 12.27 -43.20 1.13
N ILE A 6 12.40 -41.87 1.24
CA ILE A 6 13.18 -41.05 0.31
C ILE A 6 14.67 -41.21 0.58
N ASP A 7 15.46 -41.38 -0.49
CA ASP A 7 16.92 -41.28 -0.43
C ASP A 7 17.33 -39.85 -0.09
N ARG A 8 17.90 -39.66 1.10
CA ARG A 8 18.20 -38.35 1.67
C ARG A 8 19.34 -37.65 0.96
N GLU A 9 20.34 -38.38 0.49
CA GLU A 9 21.49 -37.80 -0.20
C GLU A 9 21.08 -37.25 -1.55
N GLU A 10 20.32 -38.04 -2.31
CA GLU A 10 19.74 -37.61 -3.58
C GLU A 10 18.73 -36.46 -3.39
N ASN A 11 17.90 -36.49 -2.33
CA ASN A 11 16.96 -35.41 -2.04
C ASN A 11 17.68 -34.08 -1.74
N ARG A 12 18.80 -34.12 -1.01
CA ARG A 12 19.66 -32.95 -0.76
C ARG A 12 20.32 -32.44 -2.04
N ARG A 13 20.81 -33.35 -2.89
CA ARG A 13 21.37 -32.98 -4.21
C ARG A 13 20.32 -32.25 -5.05
N ARG A 14 19.08 -32.75 -5.09
CA ARG A 14 17.97 -32.11 -5.79
C ARG A 14 17.66 -30.72 -5.25
N MET A 15 17.57 -30.58 -3.92
CA MET A 15 17.39 -29.28 -3.25
C MET A 15 18.48 -28.28 -3.67
N ALA A 16 19.75 -28.68 -3.59
CA ALA A 16 20.89 -27.83 -3.92
C ALA A 16 20.88 -27.38 -5.40
N ASN A 17 20.41 -28.24 -6.30
CA ASN A 17 20.29 -27.96 -7.72
C ASN A 17 19.01 -27.20 -8.11
N GLY A 18 18.09 -26.96 -7.16
CA GLY A 18 16.80 -26.35 -7.45
C GLY A 18 15.78 -27.29 -8.11
N GLU A 19 16.08 -28.58 -8.17
CA GLU A 19 15.18 -29.63 -8.67
C GLU A 19 14.06 -29.91 -7.63
N LEU A 20 12.99 -30.58 -8.06
CA LEU A 20 11.92 -30.98 -7.14
C LEU A 20 12.44 -31.93 -6.06
N TYR A 21 12.31 -31.52 -4.79
CA TYR A 21 12.78 -32.23 -3.60
C TYR A 21 11.69 -32.21 -2.51
N TYR A 22 11.76 -33.12 -1.55
CA TYR A 22 10.79 -33.18 -0.45
C TYR A 22 11.36 -32.52 0.81
N ALA A 23 10.89 -31.32 1.13
CA ALA A 23 11.44 -30.49 2.21
C ALA A 23 11.17 -31.01 3.62
N PHE A 24 10.16 -31.86 3.81
CA PHE A 24 9.78 -32.41 5.11
C PHE A 24 10.45 -33.75 5.42
N SER A 25 11.57 -34.07 4.76
CA SER A 25 12.41 -35.22 5.14
C SER A 25 13.06 -35.01 6.52
N PRO A 26 13.31 -36.08 7.31
CA PRO A 26 13.84 -35.95 8.67
C PRO A 26 15.16 -35.19 8.78
N ASP A 27 16.04 -35.32 7.80
CA ASP A 27 17.34 -34.66 7.75
C ASP A 27 17.21 -33.14 7.50
N LEU A 28 16.34 -32.73 6.57
CA LEU A 28 16.10 -31.31 6.29
C LEU A 28 15.30 -30.63 7.42
N ILE A 29 14.40 -31.37 8.08
CA ILE A 29 13.75 -30.90 9.32
C ILE A 29 14.81 -30.68 10.41
N ALA A 30 15.76 -31.60 10.57
CA ALA A 30 16.83 -31.45 11.55
C ALA A 30 17.72 -30.24 11.23
N ASP A 31 18.02 -29.98 9.96
CA ASP A 31 18.75 -28.80 9.53
C ASP A 31 18.00 -27.51 9.85
N ARG A 32 16.69 -27.43 9.57
CA ARG A 32 15.86 -26.27 9.94
C ARG A 32 15.76 -26.07 11.43
N GLN A 33 15.72 -27.15 12.21
CA GLN A 33 15.74 -27.06 13.68
C GLN A 33 17.08 -26.56 14.22
N ARG A 34 18.21 -26.99 13.64
CA ARG A 34 19.54 -26.44 13.97
C ARG A 34 19.57 -24.93 13.68
N CYS A 35 19.22 -24.54 12.44
CA CYS A 35 19.23 -23.14 12.03
C CYS A 35 18.33 -22.28 12.94
N ARG A 36 17.13 -22.78 13.27
CA ARG A 36 16.22 -22.14 14.22
C ARG A 36 16.85 -21.87 15.56
N LYS A 37 17.54 -22.85 16.13
CA LYS A 37 18.25 -22.67 17.41
C LYS A 37 19.37 -21.64 17.27
N ALA A 38 20.12 -21.67 16.17
CA ALA A 38 21.22 -20.72 15.93
C ALA A 38 20.72 -19.27 15.80
N TYR A 39 19.73 -18.99 14.95
CA TYR A 39 19.21 -17.62 14.83
C TYR A 39 18.45 -17.18 16.09
N GLN A 40 17.85 -18.10 16.87
CA GLN A 40 17.26 -17.75 18.17
C GLN A 40 18.31 -17.29 19.17
N ARG A 41 19.50 -17.91 19.18
CA ARG A 41 20.64 -17.45 20.00
C ARG A 41 21.08 -16.06 19.55
N LEU A 42 21.29 -15.86 18.25
CA LEU A 42 21.65 -14.55 17.69
C LEU A 42 20.60 -13.47 18.03
N ASN A 43 19.31 -13.80 17.90
CA ASN A 43 18.22 -12.86 18.18
C ASN A 43 18.03 -12.56 19.67
N ALA A 44 18.46 -13.46 20.54
CA ALA A 44 18.40 -13.28 22.00
C ALA A 44 19.69 -12.69 22.59
N ALA A 45 20.76 -12.57 21.78
CA ALA A 45 22.09 -12.17 22.24
C ALA A 45 22.11 -10.75 22.84
N GLY A 46 21.24 -9.85 22.36
CA GLY A 46 21.21 -8.46 22.84
C GLY A 46 22.43 -7.68 22.33
N ASP A 47 23.06 -6.91 23.23
CA ASP A 47 24.28 -6.16 22.92
C ASP A 47 25.50 -7.01 23.25
N VAL A 48 26.15 -7.52 22.20
CA VAL A 48 27.31 -8.42 22.29
C VAL A 48 28.51 -7.80 21.60
N SER A 49 29.71 -8.24 21.98
CA SER A 49 30.94 -7.80 21.31
C SER A 49 30.90 -8.12 19.81
N ARG A 50 31.67 -7.38 19.00
CA ARG A 50 31.76 -7.63 17.55
C ARG A 50 32.17 -9.07 17.25
N ARG A 51 33.11 -9.60 18.02
CA ARG A 51 33.59 -10.99 17.91
C ARG A 51 32.49 -11.98 18.19
N GLU A 52 31.75 -11.81 19.27
CA GLU A 52 30.63 -12.68 19.62
C GLU A 52 29.52 -12.63 18.57
N LEU A 53 29.21 -11.44 18.02
CA LEU A 53 28.27 -11.31 16.90
C LEU A 53 28.75 -12.12 15.67
N VAL A 54 30.04 -12.03 15.34
CA VAL A 54 30.63 -12.80 14.24
C VAL A 54 30.59 -14.29 14.53
N GLU A 55 30.88 -14.73 15.76
CA GLU A 55 30.79 -16.14 16.16
C GLU A 55 29.37 -16.68 16.05
N LEU A 56 28.37 -15.92 16.50
CA LEU A 56 26.95 -16.27 16.36
C LEU A 56 26.51 -16.33 14.89
N TRP A 57 27.00 -15.41 14.06
CA TRP A 57 26.79 -15.46 12.61
C TRP A 57 27.43 -16.69 11.96
N LYS A 58 28.67 -17.03 12.37
CA LYS A 58 29.40 -18.22 11.88
C LYS A 58 28.71 -19.52 12.29
N ASP A 59 28.17 -19.58 13.50
CA ASP A 59 27.33 -20.69 13.95
C ASP A 59 26.05 -20.82 13.11
N LEU A 60 25.41 -19.68 12.78
CA LEU A 60 24.20 -19.66 11.95
C LEU A 60 24.45 -20.14 10.51
N ASN A 61 25.51 -19.67 9.86
CA ASN A 61 25.81 -20.01 8.46
C ASN A 61 26.77 -21.20 8.30
N CYS A 62 27.13 -21.86 9.41
CA CYS A 62 28.07 -22.98 9.47
C CYS A 62 29.44 -22.67 8.83
N ASP A 63 29.95 -21.47 9.04
CA ASP A 63 31.25 -21.04 8.53
C ASP A 63 32.39 -21.42 9.51
N GLU A 64 33.18 -22.41 9.11
CA GLU A 64 34.31 -22.95 9.90
C GLU A 64 35.62 -22.15 9.76
N THR A 65 35.65 -21.05 9.01
CA THR A 65 36.88 -20.26 8.86
C THR A 65 37.37 -19.72 10.21
N PRO A 66 38.66 -19.86 10.57
CA PRO A 66 39.15 -19.42 11.88
C PRO A 66 39.12 -17.90 12.00
N LEU A 67 38.65 -17.39 13.14
CA LEU A 67 38.75 -15.96 13.46
C LEU A 67 40.21 -15.57 13.74
N PRO A 68 40.61 -14.32 13.45
CA PRO A 68 41.91 -13.83 13.84
C PRO A 68 42.08 -13.91 15.37
N PRO A 69 43.31 -14.07 15.89
CA PRO A 69 43.58 -14.05 17.32
C PRO A 69 42.97 -12.82 17.97
N GLN A 70 42.36 -12.99 19.15
CA GLN A 70 41.72 -11.91 19.88
C GLN A 70 42.77 -10.85 20.28
N ALA A 71 42.48 -9.58 19.97
CA ALA A 71 43.34 -8.47 20.38
C ALA A 71 43.21 -8.15 21.87
N MET A 72 44.14 -7.36 22.41
CA MET A 72 44.14 -6.98 23.83
C MET A 72 43.07 -5.95 24.18
N SER A 73 42.70 -5.10 23.23
CA SER A 73 41.65 -4.10 23.38
C SER A 73 40.48 -4.38 22.44
N GLN A 74 39.27 -3.97 22.84
CA GLN A 74 38.06 -4.16 22.04
C GLN A 74 38.13 -3.38 20.71
N GLU A 75 38.69 -2.17 20.71
CA GLU A 75 38.84 -1.37 19.48
C GLU A 75 39.76 -2.05 18.45
N GLU A 76 40.90 -2.60 18.89
CA GLU A 76 41.79 -3.37 18.01
C GLU A 76 41.12 -4.65 17.51
N ASP A 77 40.32 -5.31 18.35
CA ASP A 77 39.60 -6.53 17.98
C ASP A 77 38.49 -6.24 16.95
N ASP A 78 37.77 -5.14 17.12
CA ASP A 78 36.76 -4.66 16.16
C ASP A 78 37.42 -4.30 14.81
N MET A 79 38.62 -3.71 14.82
CA MET A 79 39.41 -3.45 13.61
C MET A 79 39.85 -4.73 12.90
N LEU A 80 40.19 -5.80 13.62
CA LEU A 80 40.48 -7.11 13.03
C LEU A 80 39.24 -7.73 12.37
N LEU A 81 38.05 -7.36 12.84
CA LEU A 81 36.76 -7.89 12.38
C LEU A 81 36.02 -6.95 11.42
N GLN A 82 36.64 -5.87 10.97
CA GLN A 82 35.99 -4.85 10.14
C GLN A 82 35.38 -5.44 8.86
N ASP A 83 36.07 -6.38 8.21
CA ASP A 83 35.63 -6.98 6.94
C ASP A 83 34.49 -7.99 7.09
N TRP A 84 34.13 -8.40 8.31
CA TRP A 84 33.04 -9.34 8.55
C TRP A 84 31.67 -8.67 8.39
N PRO A 85 30.59 -9.42 8.14
CA PRO A 85 29.25 -8.84 8.02
C PRO A 85 28.73 -8.30 9.36
N TRP A 86 27.93 -7.26 9.30
CA TRP A 86 27.21 -6.69 10.44
C TRP A 86 25.74 -7.07 10.34
N ILE A 87 25.20 -7.69 11.39
CA ILE A 87 23.86 -8.28 11.39
C ILE A 87 23.09 -7.70 12.57
N ASP A 88 22.06 -6.92 12.28
CA ASP A 88 21.12 -6.45 13.30
C ASP A 88 19.97 -7.45 13.44
N SER A 89 19.81 -7.97 14.64
CA SER A 89 18.74 -8.90 14.97
C SER A 89 17.40 -8.17 15.22
N PRO A 90 16.24 -8.82 15.01
CA PRO A 90 16.07 -10.23 14.73
C PRO A 90 16.17 -10.59 13.24
N ILE A 91 16.70 -11.77 12.94
CA ILE A 91 16.69 -12.37 11.61
C ILE A 91 16.04 -13.76 11.61
N ARG A 92 15.59 -14.23 10.45
CA ARG A 92 15.03 -15.58 10.27
C ARG A 92 15.63 -16.25 9.03
N MET A 93 16.03 -17.51 9.18
CA MET A 93 16.59 -18.32 8.09
C MET A 93 16.02 -19.74 8.13
N ASP A 94 15.97 -20.44 7.00
CA ASP A 94 15.57 -21.84 6.95
C ASP A 94 16.72 -22.77 7.31
N TYR A 95 17.84 -22.69 6.59
CA TYR A 95 18.98 -23.59 6.73
C TYR A 95 20.26 -22.87 7.22
N GLY A 96 20.45 -21.61 6.85
CA GLY A 96 21.61 -20.77 7.19
C GLY A 96 22.86 -21.08 6.36
N HIS A 97 23.18 -22.36 6.17
CA HIS A 97 24.41 -22.79 5.47
C HIS A 97 24.43 -22.44 3.96
N ASN A 98 23.28 -22.12 3.38
CA ASN A 98 23.13 -21.69 1.99
C ASN A 98 23.18 -20.16 1.83
N VAL A 99 23.49 -19.39 2.87
CA VAL A 99 23.69 -17.93 2.77
C VAL A 99 25.19 -17.61 2.79
N LYS A 100 25.65 -16.86 1.79
CA LYS A 100 27.03 -16.38 1.68
C LYS A 100 27.04 -14.86 1.55
N LEU A 101 27.76 -14.18 2.44
CA LEU A 101 27.92 -12.73 2.44
C LEU A 101 29.37 -12.36 2.14
N GLY A 102 29.54 -11.35 1.29
CA GLY A 102 30.83 -10.73 1.02
C GLY A 102 31.33 -9.87 2.18
N ARG A 103 32.46 -9.18 1.95
CA ARG A 103 33.07 -8.33 2.98
C ARG A 103 32.25 -7.07 3.22
N ASN A 104 32.21 -6.58 4.46
CA ASN A 104 31.54 -5.33 4.82
C ASN A 104 30.06 -5.27 4.39
N VAL A 105 29.34 -6.40 4.47
CA VAL A 105 27.89 -6.43 4.24
C VAL A 105 27.17 -6.02 5.53
N TYR A 106 26.14 -5.18 5.40
CA TYR A 106 25.27 -4.80 6.51
C TYR A 106 23.86 -5.34 6.28
N VAL A 107 23.32 -6.05 7.27
CA VAL A 107 21.97 -6.60 7.27
C VAL A 107 21.19 -5.99 8.43
N ASN A 108 20.17 -5.21 8.11
CA ASN A 108 19.33 -4.54 9.11
C ASN A 108 18.24 -5.49 9.66
N VAL A 109 17.52 -5.03 10.69
CA VAL A 109 16.55 -5.78 11.49
C VAL A 109 15.44 -6.40 10.65
N ASN A 110 14.87 -7.50 11.17
CA ASN A 110 13.73 -8.24 10.61
C ASN A 110 13.94 -8.83 9.21
N SER A 111 15.20 -9.12 8.82
CA SER A 111 15.43 -9.80 7.53
C SER A 111 15.00 -11.27 7.56
N THR A 112 14.44 -11.75 6.43
CA THR A 112 13.98 -13.13 6.27
C THR A 112 14.65 -13.80 5.07
N TRP A 113 15.20 -14.99 5.26
CA TRP A 113 15.96 -15.71 4.24
C TRP A 113 15.43 -17.14 4.11
N ILE A 114 14.77 -17.44 2.99
CA ILE A 114 14.39 -18.81 2.64
C ILE A 114 15.48 -19.32 1.72
N ASP A 115 16.51 -19.94 2.30
CA ASP A 115 17.75 -20.37 1.63
C ASP A 115 17.71 -21.84 1.21
N THR A 116 16.62 -22.25 0.54
CA THR A 116 16.47 -23.56 -0.12
C THR A 116 17.63 -23.86 -1.06
N CYS A 117 17.95 -22.90 -1.92
CA CYS A 117 19.15 -22.85 -2.74
C CYS A 117 20.06 -21.70 -2.29
N LEU A 118 21.30 -21.69 -2.78
CA LEU A 118 22.32 -20.68 -2.46
C LEU A 118 21.82 -19.25 -2.64
N ILE A 119 21.99 -18.42 -1.61
CA ILE A 119 21.83 -16.96 -1.65
C ILE A 119 23.20 -16.34 -1.45
N SER A 120 23.71 -15.65 -2.48
CA SER A 120 25.02 -15.01 -2.48
C SER A 120 24.88 -13.50 -2.54
N ILE A 121 25.48 -12.79 -1.58
CA ILE A 121 25.48 -11.32 -1.48
C ILE A 121 26.91 -10.79 -1.62
N GLY A 122 27.13 -9.89 -2.58
CA GLY A 122 28.41 -9.24 -2.83
C GLY A 122 28.84 -8.26 -1.73
N SER A 123 30.12 -7.89 -1.76
CA SER A 123 30.76 -7.05 -0.75
C SER A 123 30.19 -5.63 -0.73
N ARG A 124 30.26 -4.96 0.44
CA ARG A 124 29.79 -3.58 0.67
C ARG A 124 28.31 -3.36 0.35
N THR A 125 27.53 -4.43 0.36
CA THR A 125 26.08 -4.38 0.15
C THR A 125 25.36 -4.03 1.45
N LEU A 126 24.41 -3.10 1.37
CA LEU A 126 23.61 -2.64 2.50
C LEU A 126 22.15 -3.09 2.33
N ILE A 127 21.64 -3.87 3.28
CA ILE A 127 20.29 -4.43 3.26
C ILE A 127 19.43 -3.70 4.30
N GLY A 128 18.39 -2.99 3.85
CA GLY A 128 17.44 -2.27 4.71
C GLY A 128 16.55 -3.17 5.55
N PRO A 129 15.78 -2.61 6.50
CA PRO A 129 14.99 -3.39 7.44
C PRO A 129 13.82 -4.12 6.75
N ASN A 130 13.42 -5.26 7.30
CA ASN A 130 12.32 -6.09 6.80
C ASN A 130 12.50 -6.62 5.36
N CYS A 131 13.73 -6.73 4.84
CA CYS A 131 13.97 -7.32 3.53
C CYS A 131 13.87 -8.85 3.56
N SER A 132 13.36 -9.44 2.47
CA SER A 132 13.15 -10.88 2.34
C SER A 132 13.78 -11.43 1.06
N PHE A 133 14.54 -12.52 1.19
CA PHE A 133 15.20 -13.21 0.08
C PHE A 133 14.70 -14.65 0.01
N PHE A 134 14.03 -15.01 -1.09
CA PHE A 134 13.38 -16.29 -1.24
C PHE A 134 13.99 -17.08 -2.38
N SER A 135 14.85 -18.06 -2.09
CA SER A 135 15.36 -18.98 -3.12
C SER A 135 14.47 -20.20 -3.33
N GLY A 136 13.52 -20.48 -2.42
CA GLY A 136 12.54 -21.57 -2.53
C GLY A 136 11.22 -21.18 -3.18
N THR A 137 10.54 -22.14 -3.81
CA THR A 137 9.18 -22.02 -4.37
C THR A 137 8.44 -23.37 -4.32
N HIS A 138 7.16 -23.35 -4.69
CA HIS A 138 6.31 -24.54 -4.75
C HIS A 138 5.75 -24.76 -6.16
N PRO A 139 5.39 -26.02 -6.52
CA PRO A 139 4.55 -26.29 -7.67
C PRO A 139 3.26 -25.46 -7.63
N LEU A 140 2.88 -24.89 -8.78
CA LEU A 140 1.63 -24.14 -8.91
C LEU A 140 0.39 -25.05 -8.92
N ASP A 141 0.53 -26.26 -9.46
CA ASP A 141 -0.52 -27.28 -9.38
C ASP A 141 -0.71 -27.71 -7.91
N PRO A 142 -1.88 -27.44 -7.30
CA PRO A 142 -2.15 -27.80 -5.91
C PRO A 142 -2.11 -29.31 -5.67
N THR A 143 -2.41 -30.12 -6.69
CA THR A 143 -2.36 -31.58 -6.63
C THR A 143 -0.93 -32.07 -6.51
N LEU A 144 -0.01 -31.49 -7.29
CA LEU A 144 1.41 -31.78 -7.18
C LEU A 144 1.98 -31.21 -5.87
N ARG A 145 1.60 -29.99 -5.49
CA ARG A 145 2.07 -29.33 -4.26
C ARG A 145 1.71 -30.12 -3.01
N ASN A 146 0.55 -30.79 -2.96
CA ASN A 146 0.15 -31.77 -1.96
C ASN A 146 0.49 -31.42 -0.49
N GLY A 147 0.38 -30.14 -0.12
CA GLY A 147 0.75 -29.64 1.21
C GLY A 147 2.17 -30.03 1.64
N THR A 148 2.34 -30.47 2.88
CA THR A 148 3.65 -30.92 3.40
C THR A 148 4.09 -32.29 2.86
N GLN A 149 3.24 -32.94 2.05
CA GLN A 149 3.49 -34.25 1.46
C GLN A 149 3.97 -34.16 0.00
N GLY A 150 3.95 -32.98 -0.60
CA GLY A 150 4.45 -32.75 -1.96
C GLY A 150 5.86 -32.15 -1.99
N PRO A 151 6.45 -32.05 -3.19
CA PRO A 151 7.78 -31.49 -3.38
C PRO A 151 7.78 -29.95 -3.39
N GLU A 152 8.95 -29.39 -3.11
CA GLU A 152 9.32 -28.00 -3.29
C GLU A 152 10.42 -27.91 -4.35
N SER A 153 10.73 -26.71 -4.83
CA SER A 153 11.89 -26.45 -5.69
C SER A 153 12.52 -25.10 -5.33
N GLY A 154 13.58 -24.70 -6.02
CA GLY A 154 14.20 -23.41 -5.78
C GLY A 154 15.11 -22.99 -6.91
N LYS A 155 15.62 -21.76 -6.83
CA LYS A 155 16.67 -21.25 -7.72
C LYS A 155 17.59 -20.30 -6.93
N PRO A 156 18.91 -20.33 -7.15
CA PRO A 156 19.85 -19.45 -6.45
C PRO A 156 19.53 -17.96 -6.62
N ILE A 157 19.83 -17.15 -5.60
CA ILE A 157 19.80 -15.69 -5.69
C ILE A 157 21.24 -15.17 -5.68
N THR A 158 21.58 -14.29 -6.62
CA THR A 158 22.92 -13.68 -6.69
C THR A 158 22.81 -12.17 -6.66
N ILE A 159 23.46 -11.51 -5.71
CA ILE A 159 23.50 -10.06 -5.57
C ILE A 159 24.95 -9.60 -5.68
N GLY A 160 25.23 -8.66 -6.58
CA GLY A 160 26.55 -8.11 -6.82
C GLY A 160 27.05 -7.20 -5.70
N ASP A 161 28.31 -6.77 -5.82
CA ASP A 161 28.93 -5.84 -4.87
C ASP A 161 28.26 -4.46 -4.89
N ASP A 162 28.42 -3.67 -3.83
CA ASP A 162 28.02 -2.26 -3.73
C ASP A 162 26.50 -2.01 -3.92
N CYS A 163 25.65 -3.00 -3.64
CA CYS A 163 24.21 -2.83 -3.76
C CYS A 163 23.59 -2.17 -2.52
N TRP A 164 22.44 -1.51 -2.68
CA TRP A 164 21.65 -0.99 -1.57
C TRP A 164 20.18 -1.36 -1.71
N PHE A 165 19.61 -1.96 -0.66
CA PHE A 165 18.18 -2.28 -0.58
C PHE A 165 17.50 -1.37 0.43
N GLY A 166 16.45 -0.68 0.01
CA GLY A 166 15.52 0.02 0.90
C GLY A 166 14.74 -0.96 1.77
N GLY A 167 14.01 -0.45 2.77
CA GLY A 167 13.23 -1.32 3.65
C GLY A 167 12.08 -2.05 2.92
N ASN A 168 11.71 -3.25 3.40
CA ASN A 168 10.63 -4.08 2.86
C ASN A 168 10.82 -4.55 1.40
N CYS A 169 12.06 -4.79 0.94
CA CYS A 169 12.27 -5.40 -0.37
C CYS A 169 12.07 -6.92 -0.34
N ILE A 170 11.58 -7.50 -1.44
CA ILE A 170 11.41 -8.94 -1.64
C ILE A 170 12.17 -9.35 -2.90
N VAL A 171 13.06 -10.34 -2.80
CA VAL A 171 13.79 -10.91 -3.96
C VAL A 171 13.36 -12.36 -4.16
N LEU A 172 12.86 -12.67 -5.36
CA LEU A 172 12.31 -13.98 -5.72
C LEU A 172 13.37 -14.97 -6.24
N PRO A 173 13.03 -16.28 -6.36
CA PRO A 173 13.98 -17.31 -6.75
C PRO A 173 14.59 -17.07 -8.13
N GLY A 174 15.91 -17.28 -8.25
CA GLY A 174 16.60 -17.23 -9.54
C GLY A 174 17.07 -15.85 -9.97
N VAL A 175 16.79 -14.81 -9.18
CA VAL A 175 17.13 -13.44 -9.52
C VAL A 175 18.62 -13.17 -9.33
N THR A 176 19.24 -12.59 -10.35
CA THR A 176 20.57 -12.00 -10.32
C THR A 176 20.49 -10.48 -10.34
N ILE A 177 21.01 -9.83 -9.29
CA ILE A 177 21.12 -8.38 -9.16
C ILE A 177 22.56 -7.98 -9.40
N GLY A 178 22.80 -7.16 -10.42
CA GLY A 178 24.11 -6.66 -10.80
C GLY A 178 24.76 -5.78 -9.75
N ARG A 179 26.05 -5.49 -9.91
CA ARG A 179 26.82 -4.66 -8.96
C ARG A 179 26.31 -3.21 -8.95
N GLY A 180 26.38 -2.54 -7.80
CA GLY A 180 26.06 -1.12 -7.69
C GLY A 180 24.58 -0.79 -7.90
N VAL A 181 23.69 -1.78 -7.73
CA VAL A 181 22.25 -1.59 -7.90
C VAL A 181 21.62 -1.03 -6.63
N THR A 182 20.74 -0.04 -6.79
CA THR A 182 19.87 0.43 -5.69
C THR A 182 18.45 -0.09 -5.91
N VAL A 183 17.95 -0.85 -4.93
CA VAL A 183 16.57 -1.35 -4.87
C VAL A 183 15.76 -0.48 -3.93
N GLY A 184 14.78 0.24 -4.46
CA GLY A 184 13.89 1.12 -3.70
C GLY A 184 13.02 0.34 -2.72
N ALA A 185 12.69 0.97 -1.59
CA ALA A 185 11.88 0.36 -0.54
C ALA A 185 10.55 -0.20 -1.06
N GLY A 186 10.13 -1.36 -0.54
CA GLY A 186 8.88 -2.03 -0.94
C GLY A 186 8.93 -2.76 -2.29
N SER A 187 10.08 -2.85 -2.94
CA SER A 187 10.17 -3.48 -4.27
C SER A 187 10.06 -5.01 -4.19
N VAL A 188 9.33 -5.60 -5.12
CA VAL A 188 9.32 -7.06 -5.37
C VAL A 188 10.12 -7.32 -6.66
N VAL A 189 11.32 -7.89 -6.50
CA VAL A 189 12.26 -8.14 -7.59
C VAL A 189 12.02 -9.55 -8.13
N THR A 190 11.44 -9.61 -9.32
CA THR A 190 11.00 -10.86 -9.98
C THR A 190 11.85 -11.26 -11.18
N LYS A 191 12.72 -10.37 -11.66
CA LYS A 191 13.59 -10.54 -12.84
C LYS A 191 14.99 -10.00 -12.53
N ASP A 192 15.97 -10.49 -13.28
CA ASP A 192 17.37 -10.05 -13.18
C ASP A 192 17.53 -8.55 -13.41
N VAL A 193 18.49 -7.96 -12.70
CA VAL A 193 18.79 -6.54 -12.69
C VAL A 193 20.20 -6.32 -13.19
N PRO A 194 20.43 -5.51 -14.23
CA PRO A 194 21.79 -5.24 -14.71
C PRO A 194 22.56 -4.36 -13.72
N ASP A 195 23.89 -4.35 -13.85
CA ASP A 195 24.79 -3.50 -13.06
C ASP A 195 24.40 -2.01 -13.12
N HIS A 196 24.62 -1.31 -11.99
CA HIS A 196 24.57 0.15 -11.87
C HIS A 196 23.23 0.79 -12.26
N VAL A 197 22.11 0.20 -11.83
CA VAL A 197 20.78 0.79 -12.02
C VAL A 197 20.05 1.02 -10.70
N VAL A 198 19.02 1.85 -10.77
CA VAL A 198 18.03 2.00 -9.69
C VAL A 198 16.74 1.32 -10.13
N VAL A 199 16.19 0.47 -9.27
CA VAL A 199 14.85 -0.13 -9.43
C VAL A 199 13.94 0.34 -8.31
N ALA A 200 12.70 0.67 -8.63
CA ALA A 200 11.65 0.89 -7.63
C ALA A 200 10.29 0.48 -8.22
N GLY A 201 9.50 -0.27 -7.45
CA GLY A 201 8.21 -0.82 -7.91
C GLY A 201 8.36 -2.09 -8.75
N GLY A 202 7.28 -2.86 -8.88
CA GLY A 202 7.27 -4.13 -9.61
C GLY A 202 7.67 -3.95 -11.08
N SER A 203 8.85 -4.44 -11.45
CA SER A 203 9.27 -4.80 -12.82
C SER A 203 9.73 -3.69 -13.79
N ARG A 204 9.97 -2.43 -13.38
CA ARG A 204 10.49 -1.40 -14.31
C ARG A 204 11.83 -0.79 -13.86
N TRP A 205 12.89 -1.02 -14.65
CA TRP A 205 14.23 -0.43 -14.46
C TRP A 205 14.33 0.92 -15.16
N THR A 206 14.90 1.92 -14.50
CA THR A 206 15.35 3.16 -15.18
C THR A 206 16.86 3.10 -15.37
N LYS A 207 17.33 3.20 -16.63
CA LYS A 207 18.75 3.30 -16.97
C LYS A 207 19.25 4.72 -16.67
N GLY A 208 19.39 5.05 -15.40
CA GLY A 208 20.05 6.28 -14.96
C GLY A 208 21.55 6.11 -15.09
N CYS A 209 22.19 6.93 -15.94
CA CYS A 209 23.64 6.96 -16.06
C CYS A 209 24.27 7.27 -14.69
N LEU A 210 24.88 6.28 -14.04
CA LEU A 210 25.73 6.49 -12.85
C LEU A 210 27.08 7.15 -13.21
N LYS A 211 27.23 7.68 -14.43
CA LYS A 211 28.36 8.53 -14.80
C LYS A 211 27.88 9.94 -15.15
N ASP A 212 28.46 10.88 -14.39
CA ASP A 212 28.48 12.34 -14.54
C ASP A 212 27.40 13.20 -13.85
N ASN A 213 26.56 12.66 -12.95
CA ASN A 213 25.72 13.52 -12.08
C ASN A 213 25.63 13.11 -10.59
N ALA A 214 26.45 12.16 -10.12
CA ALA A 214 26.61 11.86 -8.69
C ALA A 214 27.76 12.65 -8.02
N VAL A 215 28.32 13.66 -8.71
CA VAL A 215 29.14 14.72 -8.10
C VAL A 215 28.35 16.03 -8.15
N ALA A 216 27.13 16.01 -7.60
CA ALA A 216 26.40 17.21 -7.24
C ALA A 216 25.70 17.02 -5.89
N ARG A 217 26.34 17.59 -4.85
CA ARG A 217 25.79 18.01 -3.55
C ARG A 217 25.64 16.95 -2.45
N TRP A 218 26.78 16.42 -2.01
CA TRP A 218 27.15 16.55 -0.59
C TRP A 218 28.20 17.66 -0.47
N ARG A 219 27.74 18.91 -0.61
CA ARG A 219 28.40 20.04 0.04
C ARG A 219 27.61 20.26 1.33
N VAL A 220 28.29 20.10 2.44
CA VAL A 220 28.06 20.92 3.63
C VAL A 220 27.75 22.33 3.13
N ALA A 221 26.65 22.92 3.60
CA ALA A 221 26.38 24.34 3.40
C ALA A 221 27.48 25.16 4.11
N GLY A 222 28.64 25.26 3.47
CA GLY A 222 29.61 26.30 3.71
C GLY A 222 29.19 27.50 2.89
N ALA A 223 28.78 28.55 3.57
CA ALA A 223 28.71 29.89 2.98
C ALA A 223 30.06 30.21 2.33
N GLU A 224 30.06 30.69 1.08
CA GLU A 224 31.28 31.23 0.47
C GLU A 224 31.71 32.54 1.16
N PRO A 225 33.03 32.79 1.25
CA PRO A 225 33.60 33.91 1.97
C PRO A 225 33.52 35.17 1.13
N ASN A 226 32.48 35.98 1.32
CA ASN A 226 32.49 37.32 0.75
C ASN A 226 33.38 38.22 1.60
N LYS A 227 34.45 38.70 0.95
CA LYS A 227 35.41 39.68 1.45
C LYS A 227 34.67 40.93 1.94
N TYR A 228 34.53 41.05 3.25
CA TYR A 228 34.52 42.33 3.94
C TYR A 228 35.64 42.30 4.97
N THR A 229 36.63 43.13 4.68
CA THR A 229 37.59 43.76 5.60
C THR A 229 37.36 43.48 7.08
N ALA A 230 38.38 42.93 7.75
CA ALA A 230 38.60 43.20 9.16
C ALA A 230 38.53 44.72 9.38
N PRO A 231 37.75 45.16 10.37
CA PRO A 231 38.45 45.65 11.55
C PRO A 231 37.80 45.22 12.88
N ASN A 232 38.69 44.99 13.85
CA ASN A 232 38.55 45.14 15.29
C ASN A 232 37.61 44.14 16.00
N ILE A 233 38.17 43.14 16.69
CA ILE A 233 38.63 43.23 18.09
C ILE A 233 37.50 43.77 18.98
N ILE A 234 36.84 42.86 19.72
CA ILE A 234 36.70 42.90 21.19
C ILE A 234 36.53 41.45 21.66
N LEU A 235 37.61 40.95 22.27
CA LEU A 235 37.69 39.95 23.35
C LEU A 235 36.82 38.68 23.26
N ARG A 236 37.43 37.61 22.71
CA ARG A 236 37.34 36.29 23.34
C ARG A 236 37.95 36.42 24.74
N GLU A 237 37.13 36.44 25.78
CA GLU A 237 37.59 35.95 27.08
C GLU A 237 37.49 34.42 27.07
N PRO A 238 38.62 33.69 27.21
CA PRO A 238 38.58 32.26 27.46
C PRO A 238 38.11 32.04 28.91
N ASN A 239 37.14 31.14 29.09
CA ASN A 239 36.48 30.77 30.36
C ASN A 239 35.57 31.82 31.00
N MET A 240 34.37 32.02 30.44
CA MET A 240 33.24 32.40 31.30
C MET A 240 32.75 31.15 32.05
N PRO A 241 32.72 31.16 33.41
CA PRO A 241 32.11 30.08 34.17
C PRO A 241 30.63 29.92 33.77
N ALA A 242 30.14 28.67 33.72
CA ALA A 242 28.77 28.34 33.30
C ALA A 242 27.70 29.20 34.01
N ASP A 243 27.95 29.61 35.25
CA ASP A 243 27.08 30.48 36.04
C ASP A 243 26.96 31.93 35.50
N ARG A 244 28.01 32.49 34.87
CA ARG A 244 27.92 33.81 34.21
C ARG A 244 27.14 33.74 32.91
N LEU A 245 27.32 32.67 32.15
CA LEU A 245 26.56 32.41 30.93
C LEU A 245 25.07 32.19 31.25
N LEU A 246 24.76 31.47 32.33
CA LEU A 246 23.40 31.30 32.84
C LEU A 246 22.71 32.63 33.13
N ASN A 247 23.34 33.51 33.91
CA ASN A 247 22.76 34.84 34.21
C ASN A 247 22.51 35.67 32.93
N THR A 248 23.42 35.58 31.97
CA THR A 248 23.28 36.27 30.68
C THR A 248 22.07 35.75 29.90
N VAL A 249 21.93 34.42 29.78
CA VAL A 249 20.79 33.78 29.08
C VAL A 249 19.46 34.09 29.79
N LEU A 250 19.42 34.05 31.12
CA LEU A 250 18.22 34.39 31.90
C LEU A 250 17.80 35.85 31.71
N GLN A 251 18.76 36.78 31.58
CA GLN A 251 18.45 38.16 31.26
C GLN A 251 17.91 38.31 29.83
N LEU A 252 18.47 37.55 28.88
CA LEU A 252 18.02 37.55 27.49
C LEU A 252 16.61 36.99 27.34
N TYR A 253 16.17 36.02 28.16
CA TYR A 253 14.81 35.48 28.09
C TYR A 253 13.71 36.51 28.28
N ARG A 254 13.96 37.60 29.03
CA ARG A 254 12.94 38.58 29.43
C ARG A 254 12.37 39.41 28.29
N ASN A 255 13.11 39.57 27.19
CA ASN A 255 12.74 40.46 26.09
C ASN A 255 12.61 39.67 24.79
N VAL A 256 11.73 40.12 23.89
CA VAL A 256 11.65 39.58 22.52
C VAL A 256 12.83 40.12 21.71
N HIS A 257 13.54 39.25 20.99
CA HIS A 257 14.69 39.59 20.16
C HIS A 257 14.47 39.18 18.70
N ASP A 258 15.38 39.60 17.82
CA ASP A 258 15.42 39.14 16.43
C ASP A 258 15.74 37.63 16.30
N ASP A 259 15.61 37.11 15.08
CA ASP A 259 15.79 35.69 14.75
C ASP A 259 17.20 35.18 15.05
N HIS A 260 18.20 35.97 14.68
CA HIS A 260 19.58 35.61 14.87
C HIS A 260 19.93 35.48 16.36
N LYS A 261 19.54 36.46 17.17
CA LYS A 261 19.78 36.47 18.61
C LYS A 261 18.95 35.43 19.33
N THR A 262 17.72 35.16 18.88
CA THR A 262 16.92 34.04 19.41
C THR A 262 17.60 32.70 19.16
N ASN A 263 18.13 32.46 17.96
CA ASN A 263 18.88 31.23 17.65
C ASN A 263 20.15 31.12 18.51
N GLN A 264 20.85 32.23 18.77
CA GLN A 264 21.97 32.25 19.72
C GLN A 264 21.54 31.92 21.15
N ILE A 265 20.40 32.46 21.61
CA ILE A 265 19.82 32.16 22.93
C ILE A 265 19.50 30.67 23.03
N VAL A 266 18.87 30.09 22.00
CA VAL A 266 18.57 28.65 21.94
C VAL A 266 19.85 27.81 21.97
N GLY A 267 20.86 28.12 21.14
CA GLY A 267 22.14 27.42 21.15
C GLY A 267 22.86 27.51 22.50
N SER A 268 22.85 28.70 23.13
CA SER A 268 23.41 28.90 24.47
C SER A 268 22.64 28.12 25.54
N THR A 269 21.32 28.05 25.42
CA THR A 269 20.45 27.28 26.32
C THR A 269 20.75 25.78 26.23
N THR A 270 20.84 25.23 25.02
CA THR A 270 21.20 23.81 24.81
C THR A 270 22.56 23.49 25.41
N ASN A 271 23.54 24.39 25.25
CA ASN A 271 24.87 24.23 25.84
C ASN A 271 24.84 24.24 27.38
N LEU A 272 24.08 25.17 27.98
CA LEU A 272 23.90 25.25 29.43
C LEU A 272 23.20 24.00 29.98
N LEU A 273 22.18 23.51 29.29
CA LEU A 273 21.49 22.27 29.69
C LEU A 273 22.45 21.08 29.77
N THR A 274 23.53 21.05 28.99
CA THR A 274 24.52 19.96 29.01
C THR A 274 25.71 20.18 29.94
N THR A 275 26.02 21.42 30.29
CA THR A 275 27.27 21.78 31.02
C THR A 275 27.04 22.17 32.48
N LEU A 276 25.80 22.51 32.87
CA LEU A 276 25.49 22.86 34.25
C LEU A 276 25.59 21.64 35.18
N SER A 277 26.44 21.76 36.19
CA SER A 277 26.70 20.73 37.19
C SER A 277 25.77 20.80 38.40
N ASN A 278 25.03 21.91 38.58
CA ASN A 278 24.09 22.10 39.68
C ASN A 278 22.63 21.79 39.24
N PRO A 279 21.96 20.78 39.83
CA PRO A 279 20.57 20.42 39.52
C PRO A 279 19.56 21.57 39.71
N LEU A 280 19.78 22.45 40.69
CA LEU A 280 18.88 23.59 40.92
C LEU A 280 18.93 24.59 39.77
N ASN A 281 20.12 24.84 39.21
CA ASN A 281 20.31 25.75 38.09
C ASN A 281 19.65 25.21 36.81
N LEU A 282 19.66 23.89 36.59
CA LEU A 282 18.94 23.25 35.48
C LEU A 282 17.42 23.39 35.61
N GLY A 283 16.88 23.20 36.82
CA GLY A 283 15.46 23.40 37.09
C GLY A 283 15.04 24.85 36.86
N VAL A 284 15.84 25.82 37.34
CA VAL A 284 15.60 27.26 37.10
C VAL A 284 15.67 27.59 35.62
N LEU A 285 16.69 27.11 34.90
CA LEU A 285 16.83 27.34 33.46
C LEU A 285 15.62 26.81 32.70
N THR A 286 15.15 25.60 33.03
CA THR A 286 13.96 24.99 32.40
C THR A 286 12.70 25.79 32.69
N SER A 287 12.43 26.14 33.95
CA SER A 287 11.24 26.94 34.30
C SER A 287 11.24 28.30 33.60
N GLN A 288 12.38 28.97 33.57
CA GLN A 288 12.51 30.28 32.92
C GLN A 288 12.39 30.19 31.40
N LEU A 289 12.89 29.12 30.77
CA LEU A 289 12.74 28.88 29.34
C LEU A 289 11.26 28.70 28.95
N LEU A 290 10.48 27.99 29.77
CA LEU A 290 9.06 27.71 29.50
C LEU A 290 8.18 28.97 29.54
N ILE A 291 8.58 30.00 30.29
CA ILE A 291 7.87 31.28 30.35
C ILE A 291 8.51 32.40 29.53
N ALA A 292 9.63 32.13 28.84
CA ALA A 292 10.45 33.15 28.19
C ALA A 292 9.73 33.84 27.00
N PRO A 293 9.44 35.15 27.06
CA PRO A 293 8.90 35.88 25.91
C PRO A 293 9.80 35.80 24.67
N ALA A 294 11.12 35.75 24.86
CA ALA A 294 12.11 35.59 23.80
C ALA A 294 11.85 34.36 22.89
N ILE A 295 11.23 33.32 23.43
CA ILE A 295 10.96 32.06 22.73
C ILE A 295 9.52 31.98 22.26
N TRP A 296 8.57 32.29 23.15
CA TRP A 296 7.15 31.99 22.94
C TRP A 296 6.35 33.08 22.23
N HIS A 297 6.78 34.34 22.24
CA HIS A 297 6.02 35.45 21.60
C HIS A 297 6.29 35.60 20.09
N ARG A 298 7.05 34.69 19.49
CA ARG A 298 7.36 34.70 18.05
C ARG A 298 6.22 34.12 17.21
N ARG A 299 6.15 34.53 15.94
CA ARG A 299 5.18 34.01 14.95
C ARG A 299 5.56 32.63 14.37
N ASP A 300 6.49 31.90 14.99
CA ASP A 300 7.02 30.62 14.48
C ASP A 300 6.08 29.41 14.73
N GLY A 301 4.97 29.60 15.46
CA GLY A 301 3.95 28.58 15.69
C GLY A 301 4.50 27.28 16.28
N LEU A 302 4.06 26.13 15.75
CA LEU A 302 4.49 24.81 16.23
C LEU A 302 5.98 24.50 16.02
N ARG A 303 6.71 25.28 15.19
CA ARG A 303 8.16 25.12 15.08
C ARG A 303 8.85 25.45 16.39
N THR A 304 8.31 26.38 17.19
CA THR A 304 8.80 26.65 18.55
C THR A 304 8.63 25.41 19.42
N SER A 305 7.47 24.77 19.39
CA SER A 305 7.19 23.55 20.15
C SER A 305 8.15 22.40 19.77
N LEU A 306 8.39 22.20 18.47
CA LEU A 306 9.36 21.22 17.98
C LEU A 306 10.80 21.55 18.41
N ARG A 307 11.18 22.83 18.39
CA ARG A 307 12.49 23.29 18.89
C ARG A 307 12.67 22.97 20.36
N ILE A 308 11.65 23.19 21.20
CA ILE A 308 11.71 22.84 22.63
C ILE A 308 11.94 21.33 22.81
N ILE A 309 11.15 20.47 22.14
CA ILE A 309 11.36 19.02 22.17
C ILE A 309 12.80 18.67 21.76
N SER A 310 13.30 19.29 20.69
CA SER A 310 14.62 19.04 20.12
C SER A 310 15.77 19.51 21.01
N ILE A 311 15.63 20.63 21.71
CA ILE A 311 16.63 21.14 22.68
C ILE A 311 16.81 20.13 23.80
N TYR A 312 15.71 19.65 24.39
CA TYR A 312 15.77 18.68 25.49
C TYR A 312 16.21 17.30 25.03
N ASN A 313 15.79 16.85 23.84
CA ASN A 313 16.28 15.61 23.23
C ASN A 313 17.81 15.66 23.01
N THR A 314 18.31 16.75 22.41
CA THR A 314 19.75 16.94 22.14
C THR A 314 20.55 17.01 23.44
N ALA A 315 20.02 17.72 24.45
CA ALA A 315 20.69 17.83 25.74
C ALA A 315 20.73 16.48 26.47
N ALA A 316 19.63 15.72 26.46
CA ALA A 316 19.56 14.38 27.03
C ALA A 316 20.56 13.41 26.37
N LEU A 317 20.65 13.41 25.04
CA LEU A 317 21.63 12.60 24.29
C LEU A 317 23.06 12.93 24.72
N ARG A 318 23.42 14.21 24.79
CA ARG A 318 24.77 14.65 25.17
C ARG A 318 25.12 14.33 26.62
N VAL A 319 24.18 14.48 27.55
CA VAL A 319 24.39 14.12 28.97
C VAL A 319 24.68 12.63 29.10
N ARG A 320 23.93 11.81 28.39
CA ARG A 320 24.15 10.37 28.32
C ARG A 320 25.49 10.02 27.68
N ASP A 321 25.83 10.64 26.55
CA ASP A 321 27.09 10.38 25.86
C ASP A 321 28.29 10.74 26.75
N HIS A 322 28.21 11.83 27.54
CA HIS A 322 29.21 12.18 28.55
C HIS A 322 29.27 11.19 29.74
N GLU A 323 28.15 10.58 30.13
CA GLU A 323 28.11 9.58 31.20
C GLU A 323 28.71 8.24 30.76
N LEU A 324 28.63 7.91 29.47
CA LEU A 324 29.16 6.68 28.88
C LEU A 324 30.63 6.76 28.45
N ASP A 325 31.24 7.95 28.41
CA ASP A 325 32.63 8.14 27.95
C ASP A 325 33.66 7.55 28.96
N PRO A 326 34.44 6.52 28.59
CA PRO A 326 35.39 5.86 29.47
C PRO A 326 36.63 6.72 29.81
N THR A 327 36.93 7.78 29.03
CA THR A 327 38.09 8.65 29.29
C THR A 327 37.95 9.47 30.57
N THR A 328 36.72 9.67 31.06
CA THR A 328 36.43 10.31 32.35
C THR A 328 36.76 9.45 33.58
N HIS A 329 37.06 8.16 33.39
CA HIS A 329 37.30 7.21 34.49
C HIS A 329 38.78 6.98 34.86
N GLN A 330 39.75 7.46 34.07
CA GLN A 330 41.18 7.34 34.38
C GLN A 330 41.86 8.71 34.48
N GLY A 331 41.90 9.23 35.71
CA GLY A 331 42.76 10.36 36.10
C GLY A 331 42.10 11.73 35.95
N GLN A 332 41.91 12.41 37.09
CA GLN A 332 41.30 13.74 37.26
C GLN A 332 39.76 13.79 37.21
N ARG A 333 39.14 13.62 38.39
CA ARG A 333 37.85 14.25 38.70
C ARG A 333 38.03 15.78 38.72
N GLN A 334 38.14 16.40 37.55
CA GLN A 334 38.02 17.84 37.34
C GLN A 334 37.09 18.12 36.15
N SER A 335 35.88 17.55 36.17
CA SER A 335 34.69 18.12 35.53
C SER A 335 33.44 17.40 36.09
N GLY A 336 32.65 18.09 36.91
CA GLY A 336 31.47 17.52 37.58
C GLY A 336 30.24 17.50 36.66
N GLY A 337 30.11 16.47 35.83
CA GLY A 337 28.86 16.20 35.10
C GLY A 337 27.78 15.57 35.99
N LEU A 338 26.50 15.86 35.72
CA LEU A 338 25.38 15.17 36.36
C LEU A 338 25.10 13.84 35.65
N THR A 339 24.72 12.81 36.41
CA THR A 339 24.21 11.55 35.84
C THR A 339 22.89 11.80 35.11
N SER A 340 22.58 10.97 34.10
CA SER A 340 21.34 11.06 33.31
C SER A 340 20.10 11.10 34.20
N GLU A 341 20.11 10.34 35.31
CA GLU A 341 19.00 10.32 36.26
C GLU A 341 18.82 11.64 37.04
N VAL A 342 19.92 12.21 37.54
CA VAL A 342 19.87 13.46 38.31
C VAL A 342 19.50 14.61 37.38
N TRP A 343 20.03 14.61 36.17
CA TRP A 343 19.70 15.56 35.13
C TRP A 343 18.21 15.52 34.75
N ALA A 344 17.67 14.34 34.44
CA ALA A 344 16.27 14.18 34.06
C ALA A 344 15.31 14.62 35.17
N ARG A 345 15.61 14.29 36.43
CA ARG A 345 14.84 14.77 37.59
C ARG A 345 14.91 16.28 37.76
N ALA A 346 16.08 16.88 37.56
CA ALA A 346 16.26 18.33 37.66
C ALA A 346 15.46 19.09 36.61
N VAL A 347 15.50 18.63 35.35
CA VAL A 347 14.74 19.19 34.24
C VAL A 347 13.24 19.04 34.49
N ALA A 348 12.78 17.84 34.86
CA ALA A 348 11.36 17.59 35.14
C ALA A 348 10.83 18.48 36.28
N LYS A 349 11.65 18.73 37.33
CA LYS A 349 11.30 19.63 38.43
C LYS A 349 11.20 21.10 38.00
N GLY A 350 11.87 21.48 36.91
CA GLY A 350 11.77 22.82 36.32
C GLY A 350 10.45 23.07 35.57
N ALA A 351 9.70 22.02 35.22
CA ALA A 351 8.34 22.15 34.69
C ALA A 351 7.35 22.39 35.84
N ASP A 352 7.43 23.57 36.44
CA ASP A 352 6.66 23.99 37.62
C ASP A 352 5.38 24.74 37.26
N ASP A 353 4.57 25.11 38.27
CA ASP A 353 3.25 25.72 38.07
C ASP A 353 3.28 27.14 37.46
N ARG A 354 4.46 27.66 37.09
CA ARG A 354 4.58 28.93 36.36
C ARG A 354 4.33 28.79 34.86
N SER A 355 4.47 27.58 34.32
CA SER A 355 4.25 27.27 32.91
C SER A 355 3.02 26.41 32.68
N HIS A 356 2.55 26.38 31.43
CA HIS A 356 1.35 25.64 31.05
C HIS A 356 1.62 24.14 30.91
N ARG A 357 0.59 23.32 31.15
CA ARG A 357 0.73 21.85 31.15
C ARG A 357 1.16 21.29 29.78
N TRP A 358 0.69 21.88 28.68
CA TRP A 358 1.14 21.50 27.34
C TRP A 358 2.63 21.81 27.09
N GLN A 359 3.19 22.82 27.74
CA GLN A 359 4.63 23.13 27.66
C GLN A 359 5.46 22.11 28.45
N HIS A 360 4.94 21.64 29.59
CA HIS A 360 5.56 20.58 30.38
C HIS A 360 5.66 19.31 29.54
N LEU A 361 4.58 18.97 28.82
CA LEU A 361 4.54 17.83 27.92
C LEU A 361 5.65 17.90 26.86
N LEU A 362 5.91 19.06 26.25
CA LEU A 362 7.01 19.23 25.27
C LEU A 362 8.39 18.89 25.86
N VAL A 363 8.67 19.38 27.06
CA VAL A 363 9.94 19.13 27.76
C VAL A 363 10.09 17.65 28.10
N LEU A 364 9.06 17.07 28.72
CA LEU A 364 9.07 15.66 29.12
C LEU A 364 9.19 14.73 27.91
N THR A 365 8.54 15.05 26.79
CA THR A 365 8.72 14.34 25.52
C THR A 365 10.17 14.41 25.03
N GLY A 366 10.78 15.60 25.03
CA GLY A 366 12.18 15.76 24.63
C GLY A 366 13.14 14.95 25.49
N VAL A 367 12.96 14.98 26.81
CA VAL A 367 13.75 14.16 27.75
C VAL A 367 13.55 12.67 27.49
N LEU A 368 12.30 12.22 27.34
CA LEU A 368 11.98 10.81 27.09
C LEU A 368 12.57 10.33 25.77
N MET A 369 12.51 11.13 24.70
CA MET A 369 13.11 10.82 23.40
C MET A 369 14.63 10.63 23.48
N GLY A 370 15.33 11.52 24.17
CA GLY A 370 16.79 11.46 24.24
C GLY A 370 17.30 10.32 25.13
N MET A 371 16.57 9.99 26.20
CA MET A 371 16.95 8.96 27.15
C MET A 371 16.48 7.55 26.77
N GLU A 372 15.31 7.42 26.14
CA GLU A 372 14.67 6.12 25.87
C GLU A 372 14.39 5.85 24.38
N GLY A 373 14.57 6.85 23.50
CA GLY A 373 14.42 6.62 22.05
C GLY A 373 15.49 5.67 21.51
N ASN A 374 15.22 4.99 20.39
CA ASN A 374 16.11 4.02 19.74
C ASN A 374 16.70 2.97 20.71
N ASP A 375 15.87 2.44 21.61
CA ASP A 375 16.20 1.38 22.57
C ASP A 375 17.37 1.65 23.54
N ARG A 376 17.73 2.93 23.73
CA ARG A 376 18.89 3.37 24.54
C ARG A 376 18.83 3.05 26.03
N ARG A 377 17.65 2.78 26.60
CA ARG A 377 17.37 2.40 28.01
C ARG A 377 18.27 3.08 29.05
N SER A 378 18.39 4.41 28.98
CA SER A 378 19.39 5.15 29.78
C SER A 378 18.93 5.45 31.22
N LEU A 379 17.65 5.27 31.53
CA LEU A 379 17.12 5.50 32.88
C LEU A 379 16.87 4.17 33.60
N SER A 380 16.96 4.17 34.94
CA SER A 380 16.44 3.03 35.70
C SER A 380 14.95 2.82 35.44
N ASN A 381 14.50 1.57 35.54
CA ASN A 381 13.09 1.19 35.36
C ASN A 381 12.13 2.06 36.19
N GLY A 382 12.51 2.42 37.42
CA GLY A 382 11.72 3.28 38.30
C GLY A 382 11.60 4.72 37.80
N LEU A 383 12.72 5.33 37.38
CA LEU A 383 12.70 6.70 36.86
C LEU A 383 12.03 6.78 35.48
N ARG A 384 12.31 5.82 34.58
CA ARG A 384 11.61 5.69 33.31
C ARG A 384 10.09 5.64 33.52
N SER A 385 9.64 4.73 34.39
CA SER A 385 8.23 4.57 34.72
C SER A 385 7.60 5.86 35.27
N THR A 386 8.35 6.62 36.07
CA THR A 386 7.94 7.94 36.60
C THR A 386 7.85 8.99 35.49
N LEU A 387 8.81 9.01 34.56
CA LEU A 387 8.82 9.95 33.43
C LEU A 387 7.68 9.66 32.45
N GLU A 388 7.44 8.39 32.11
CA GLU A 388 6.28 7.99 31.29
C GLU A 388 4.96 8.41 31.97
N GLN A 389 4.83 8.23 33.29
CA GLN A 389 3.66 8.71 34.04
C GLN A 389 3.52 10.23 33.97
N ALA A 390 4.63 10.97 34.07
CA ALA A 390 4.62 12.42 33.98
C ALA A 390 4.18 12.90 32.59
N VAL A 391 4.63 12.25 31.51
CA VAL A 391 4.18 12.53 30.14
C VAL A 391 2.66 12.33 30.01
N VAL A 392 2.14 11.19 30.47
CA VAL A 392 0.69 10.90 30.40
C VAL A 392 -0.11 11.90 31.24
N THR A 393 0.36 12.21 32.44
CA THR A 393 -0.32 13.17 33.34
C THR A 393 -0.33 14.57 32.74
N ALA A 394 0.80 15.03 32.19
CA ALA A 394 0.89 16.32 31.52
C ALA A 394 0.00 16.36 30.27
N ALA A 395 -0.05 15.28 29.49
CA ALA A 395 -0.92 15.18 28.32
C ALA A 395 -2.40 15.30 28.69
N ASN A 396 -2.87 14.52 29.67
CA ASN A 396 -4.28 14.55 30.08
C ASN A 396 -4.68 15.93 30.61
N LEU A 397 -3.88 16.53 31.49
CA LEU A 397 -4.16 17.88 32.02
C LEU A 397 -4.10 18.95 30.92
N ALA A 398 -3.18 18.82 29.97
CA ALA A 398 -3.09 19.77 28.85
C ALA A 398 -4.30 19.68 27.92
N MET A 399 -4.84 18.49 27.70
CA MET A 399 -6.04 18.30 26.86
C MET A 399 -7.29 18.92 27.50
N GLU A 400 -7.39 18.94 28.83
CA GLU A 400 -8.51 19.59 29.55
C GLU A 400 -8.57 21.10 29.31
N THR A 401 -7.41 21.76 29.14
CA THR A 401 -7.32 23.22 28.93
C THR A 401 -7.09 23.62 27.48
N ALA A 402 -6.87 22.67 26.57
CA ALA A 402 -6.42 22.92 25.19
C ALA A 402 -7.33 23.89 24.42
N THR A 403 -8.65 23.76 24.56
CA THR A 403 -9.63 24.62 23.88
C THR A 403 -9.57 26.07 24.36
N ILE A 404 -9.23 26.30 25.63
CA ILE A 404 -9.11 27.62 26.24
C ILE A 404 -7.77 28.27 25.87
N GLU A 405 -6.71 27.47 25.82
CA GLU A 405 -5.34 27.93 25.55
C GLU A 405 -5.06 28.18 24.05
N GLY A 406 -5.94 27.70 23.17
CA GLY A 406 -5.95 28.03 21.76
C GLY A 406 -5.19 27.04 20.85
N PRO A 407 -5.14 27.31 19.53
CA PRO A 407 -4.69 26.35 18.53
C PRO A 407 -3.22 25.94 18.66
N MET A 408 -2.37 26.83 19.18
CA MET A 408 -0.98 26.54 19.45
C MET A 408 -0.81 25.45 20.52
N ALA A 409 -1.61 25.50 21.59
CA ALA A 409 -1.59 24.49 22.65
C ALA A 409 -2.07 23.14 22.10
N THR A 410 -3.20 23.12 21.40
CA THR A 410 -3.74 21.91 20.73
C THR A 410 -2.70 21.25 19.82
N GLY A 411 -2.10 22.01 18.90
CA GLY A 411 -1.09 21.47 17.99
C GLY A 411 0.18 21.00 18.71
N SER A 412 0.57 21.65 19.81
CA SER A 412 1.73 21.27 20.61
C SER A 412 1.51 19.96 21.36
N ILE A 413 0.30 19.73 21.89
CA ILE A 413 -0.08 18.48 22.55
C ILE A 413 0.01 17.32 21.57
N VAL A 414 -0.63 17.47 20.40
CA VAL A 414 -0.64 16.46 19.35
C VAL A 414 0.78 16.18 18.85
N LEU A 415 1.57 17.22 18.61
CA LEU A 415 2.96 17.09 18.17
C LEU A 415 3.80 16.32 19.20
N ALA A 416 3.73 16.68 20.49
CA ALA A 416 4.46 15.96 21.53
C ALA A 416 4.04 14.50 21.66
N LEU A 417 2.73 14.22 21.64
CA LEU A 417 2.25 12.84 21.71
C LEU A 417 2.65 12.04 20.48
N ASN A 418 2.69 12.64 19.29
CA ASN A 418 3.16 11.96 18.08
C ASN A 418 4.60 11.41 18.22
N TYR A 419 5.45 12.11 18.99
CA TYR A 419 6.82 11.66 19.27
C TYR A 419 6.93 10.78 20.53
N ALA A 420 6.17 11.07 21.59
CA ALA A 420 6.25 10.34 22.85
C ALA A 420 5.55 8.98 22.80
N PHE A 421 4.45 8.88 22.06
CA PHE A 421 3.57 7.70 22.08
C PHE A 421 4.27 6.38 21.79
N PRO A 422 5.18 6.27 20.78
CA PRO A 422 5.94 5.04 20.53
C PRO A 422 6.87 4.64 21.68
N LEU A 423 7.26 5.57 22.54
CA LEU A 423 8.20 5.35 23.65
C LEU A 423 7.50 4.93 24.95
N LEU A 424 6.19 5.19 25.07
CA LEU A 424 5.40 4.81 26.24
C LEU A 424 5.18 3.29 26.27
N SER A 425 5.26 2.71 27.47
CA SER A 425 4.82 1.33 27.72
C SER A 425 3.31 1.18 27.50
N GLU A 426 2.86 -0.04 27.19
CA GLU A 426 1.45 -0.36 26.96
C GLU A 426 0.55 0.06 28.13
N THR A 427 0.99 -0.20 29.36
CA THR A 427 0.30 0.21 30.60
C THR A 427 0.17 1.73 30.73
N ARG A 428 1.12 2.50 30.19
CA ARG A 428 1.06 3.98 30.24
C ARG A 428 0.22 4.54 29.11
N ARG A 429 0.25 3.92 27.92
CA ARG A 429 -0.63 4.29 26.81
C ARG A 429 -2.10 4.18 27.23
N SER A 430 -2.51 3.09 27.89
CA SER A 430 -3.89 2.91 28.33
C SER A 430 -4.43 3.95 29.31
N LEU A 431 -3.56 4.76 29.93
CA LEU A 431 -3.94 5.84 30.85
C LEU A 431 -4.17 7.20 30.14
N ILE A 432 -3.94 7.31 28.84
CA ILE A 432 -4.21 8.52 28.07
C ILE A 432 -5.72 8.68 27.86
N ASN A 433 -6.24 9.90 28.03
CA ASN A 433 -7.64 10.21 27.75
C ASN A 433 -7.88 10.30 26.23
N TYR A 434 -8.29 9.19 25.63
CA TYR A 434 -8.53 9.11 24.18
C TYR A 434 -9.78 9.86 23.70
N ASP A 435 -10.77 10.06 24.57
CA ASP A 435 -11.96 10.87 24.25
C ASP A 435 -11.61 12.35 24.06
N ALA A 436 -10.60 12.84 24.78
CA ALA A 436 -10.06 14.19 24.60
C ALA A 436 -9.02 14.25 23.45
N LEU A 437 -8.22 13.20 23.26
CA LEU A 437 -7.16 13.17 22.25
C LEU A 437 -7.69 13.07 20.81
N LEU A 438 -8.72 12.25 20.58
CA LEU A 438 -9.21 11.97 19.23
C LEU A 438 -9.67 13.25 18.48
N PRO A 439 -10.49 14.14 19.07
CA PRO A 439 -10.85 15.40 18.43
C PRO A 439 -9.64 16.27 18.07
N LEU A 440 -8.65 16.37 18.97
CA LEU A 440 -7.46 17.20 18.76
C LEU A 440 -6.58 16.65 17.62
N THR A 441 -6.41 15.32 17.55
CA THR A 441 -5.62 14.68 16.50
C THR A 441 -6.28 14.84 15.13
N VAL A 442 -7.59 14.61 15.01
CA VAL A 442 -8.33 14.82 13.76
C VAL A 442 -8.31 16.30 13.36
N GLN A 443 -8.52 17.22 14.30
CA GLN A 443 -8.43 18.66 14.04
C GLN A 443 -7.02 19.07 13.57
N ALA A 444 -5.96 18.53 14.17
CA ALA A 444 -4.59 18.81 13.75
C ALA A 444 -4.30 18.25 12.34
N MET A 445 -4.89 17.10 11.98
CA MET A 445 -4.76 16.51 10.64
C MET A 445 -5.45 17.35 9.57
N VAL A 446 -6.70 17.76 9.78
CA VAL A 446 -7.50 18.46 8.74
C VAL A 446 -7.36 19.98 8.78
N GLY A 447 -6.98 20.55 9.93
CA GLY A 447 -6.93 21.99 10.18
C GLY A 447 -5.67 22.68 9.67
N GLU A 448 -5.40 23.88 10.19
CA GLU A 448 -4.37 24.81 9.66
C GLU A 448 -2.95 24.22 9.62
N GLU A 449 -2.60 23.37 10.59
CA GLU A 449 -1.26 22.79 10.72
C GLU A 449 -1.07 21.52 9.88
N GLY A 450 -2.17 20.88 9.47
CA GLY A 450 -2.21 19.71 8.60
C GLY A 450 -2.61 20.10 7.18
N PHE A 451 -3.73 19.58 6.68
CA PHE A 451 -4.15 19.76 5.29
C PHE A 451 -4.92 21.06 4.98
N GLN A 452 -5.06 21.97 5.95
CA GLN A 452 -5.72 23.29 5.79
C GLN A 452 -7.11 23.21 5.14
N ASN A 453 -7.89 22.17 5.43
CA ASN A 453 -9.19 21.92 4.80
C ASN A 453 -9.20 21.94 3.25
N GLY A 454 -8.04 21.80 2.61
CA GLY A 454 -7.87 21.92 1.17
C GLY A 454 -7.66 23.35 0.66
N ASP A 455 -7.66 24.38 1.51
CA ASP A 455 -7.67 25.81 1.15
C ASP A 455 -6.53 26.23 0.21
N PHE A 456 -5.43 25.47 0.18
CA PHE A 456 -4.34 25.68 -0.75
C PHE A 456 -4.75 25.54 -2.22
N LEU A 457 -5.80 24.77 -2.53
CA LEU A 457 -6.31 24.58 -3.88
C LEU A 457 -6.88 25.87 -4.48
N ALA A 458 -7.55 26.69 -3.66
CA ALA A 458 -8.05 27.98 -4.11
C ALA A 458 -6.90 28.93 -4.52
N ALA A 459 -5.80 28.93 -3.76
CA ALA A 459 -4.62 29.72 -4.11
C ALA A 459 -3.95 29.21 -5.40
N ILE A 460 -3.85 27.88 -5.56
CA ILE A 460 -3.34 27.28 -6.81
C ILE A 460 -4.18 27.73 -8.00
N ASN A 461 -5.52 27.67 -7.89
CA ASN A 461 -6.40 28.05 -8.99
C ASN A 461 -6.25 29.52 -9.45
N ASN A 462 -5.86 30.42 -8.53
CA ASN A 462 -5.60 31.83 -8.83
C ASN A 462 -4.26 32.04 -9.54
N ASP A 463 -3.26 31.20 -9.28
CA ASP A 463 -1.89 31.37 -9.79
C ASP A 463 -1.64 30.63 -11.11
N ILE A 464 -2.41 29.60 -11.43
CA ILE A 464 -2.27 28.89 -12.70
C ILE A 464 -2.65 29.79 -13.88
N GLN A 465 -1.90 29.68 -14.97
CA GLN A 465 -2.05 30.51 -16.17
C GLN A 465 -2.20 29.65 -17.41
N ASP A 466 -2.97 30.13 -18.39
CA ASP A 466 -3.10 29.47 -19.69
C ASP A 466 -2.00 29.99 -20.64
N VAL A 467 -1.12 29.09 -21.08
CA VAL A 467 -0.05 29.36 -22.05
C VAL A 467 -0.40 28.59 -23.33
N GLY A 468 -1.23 29.21 -24.17
CA GLY A 468 -1.81 28.55 -25.34
C GLY A 468 -2.73 27.39 -24.91
N PRO A 469 -2.50 26.15 -25.37
CA PRO A 469 -3.30 24.98 -24.96
C PRO A 469 -2.86 24.36 -23.63
N GLN A 470 -1.74 24.83 -23.06
CA GLN A 470 -1.15 24.28 -21.83
C GLN A 470 -1.48 25.13 -20.61
N ILE A 471 -1.63 24.46 -19.47
CA ILE A 471 -1.65 25.10 -18.16
C ILE A 471 -0.23 25.19 -17.63
N HIS A 472 0.16 26.40 -17.24
CA HIS A 472 1.39 26.69 -16.56
C HIS A 472 1.14 26.96 -15.08
N TRP A 473 1.90 26.28 -14.23
CA TRP A 473 1.95 26.54 -12.81
C TRP A 473 3.42 26.66 -12.39
N ALA A 474 3.89 27.89 -12.30
CA ALA A 474 5.30 28.20 -12.09
C ALA A 474 5.79 27.74 -10.71
N PRO A 475 7.00 27.14 -10.59
CA PRO A 475 7.65 26.87 -9.30
C PRO A 475 7.96 28.14 -8.49
N THR A 476 7.91 29.32 -9.11
CA THR A 476 8.08 30.62 -8.44
C THR A 476 6.77 31.22 -7.93
N SER A 477 5.64 30.56 -8.14
CA SER A 477 4.32 31.06 -7.75
C SER A 477 4.13 31.09 -6.22
N PRO A 478 3.37 32.07 -5.69
CA PRO A 478 3.00 32.12 -4.27
C PRO A 478 2.31 30.85 -3.77
N SER A 479 1.42 30.26 -4.58
CA SER A 479 0.70 29.02 -4.27
C SER A 479 1.62 27.82 -4.14
N TYR A 480 2.65 27.69 -4.99
CA TYR A 480 3.63 26.61 -4.85
C TYR A 480 4.53 26.83 -3.63
N ALA A 481 4.95 28.07 -3.36
CA ALA A 481 5.69 28.40 -2.13
C ALA A 481 4.86 28.09 -0.87
N MET A 482 3.54 28.33 -0.91
CA MET A 482 2.62 27.97 0.15
C MET A 482 2.51 26.45 0.33
N LEU A 483 2.43 25.68 -0.76
CA LEU A 483 2.43 24.21 -0.71
C LEU A 483 3.74 23.66 -0.12
N GLN A 484 4.88 24.23 -0.48
CA GLN A 484 6.18 23.88 0.13
C GLN A 484 6.23 24.25 1.61
N ALA A 485 5.68 25.42 1.98
CA ALA A 485 5.58 25.83 3.38
C ALA A 485 4.70 24.88 4.19
N LEU A 486 3.60 24.40 3.61
CA LEU A 486 2.72 23.39 4.19
C LEU A 486 3.48 22.08 4.48
N GLU A 487 4.18 21.54 3.48
CA GLU A 487 4.98 20.32 3.62
C GLU A 487 6.11 20.45 4.67
N SER A 488 6.60 21.68 4.90
CA SER A 488 7.61 21.96 5.94
C SER A 488 7.05 22.08 7.37
N LYS A 489 5.72 22.03 7.56
CA LYS A 489 5.12 22.12 8.90
C LYS A 489 5.42 20.85 9.73
N PRO A 490 5.64 20.97 11.06
CA PRO A 490 5.95 19.81 11.90
C PRO A 490 4.91 18.68 11.83
N ILE A 491 3.61 19.03 11.80
CA ILE A 491 2.52 18.06 11.71
C ILE A 491 2.51 17.34 10.36
N MET A 492 2.73 18.06 9.26
CA MET A 492 2.80 17.49 7.91
C MET A 492 3.97 16.51 7.75
N GLY A 493 5.14 16.83 8.30
CA GLY A 493 6.28 15.91 8.33
C GLY A 493 6.01 14.63 9.13
N GLY A 494 5.17 14.72 10.16
CA GLY A 494 4.76 13.61 11.03
C GLY A 494 3.40 12.97 10.71
N MET A 495 2.82 13.22 9.52
CA MET A 495 1.44 12.86 9.20
C MET A 495 1.17 11.35 9.25
N GLY A 496 2.13 10.51 8.82
CA GLY A 496 2.00 9.06 8.88
C GLY A 496 1.82 8.55 10.32
N PRO A 497 2.79 8.80 11.23
CA PRO A 497 2.63 8.52 12.66
C PRO A 497 1.38 9.13 13.28
N LEU A 498 1.01 10.36 12.90
CA LEU A 498 -0.17 11.03 13.44
C LEU A 498 -1.47 10.31 13.05
N SER A 499 -1.60 9.86 11.80
CA SER A 499 -2.77 9.11 11.36
C SER A 499 -2.94 7.77 12.11
N ARG A 500 -1.81 7.13 12.48
CA ARG A 500 -1.82 5.93 13.33
C ARG A 500 -2.17 6.24 14.79
N LEU A 501 -1.73 7.38 15.32
CA LEU A 501 -2.14 7.85 16.64
C LEU A 501 -3.65 8.13 16.68
N ALA A 502 -4.20 8.77 15.64
CA ALA A 502 -5.63 8.99 15.50
C ALA A 502 -6.40 7.66 15.39
N ALA A 503 -5.92 6.71 14.58
CA ALA A 503 -6.50 5.37 14.50
C ALA A 503 -6.50 4.63 15.85
N PHE A 504 -5.38 4.68 16.58
CA PHE A 504 -5.31 4.09 17.93
C PHE A 504 -6.25 4.81 18.91
N ALA A 505 -6.38 6.14 18.83
CA ALA A 505 -7.32 6.88 19.64
C ALA A 505 -8.78 6.52 19.33
N VAL A 506 -9.11 6.24 18.07
CA VAL A 506 -10.42 5.68 17.68
C VAL A 506 -10.65 4.33 18.35
N GLU A 507 -9.66 3.43 18.37
CA GLU A 507 -9.81 2.10 18.97
C GLU A 507 -10.02 2.17 20.49
N GLN A 508 -9.37 3.12 21.17
CA GLN A 508 -9.36 3.21 22.64
C GLN A 508 -10.35 4.23 23.23
N ALA A 509 -10.96 5.12 22.45
CA ALA A 509 -11.93 6.08 22.95
C ALA A 509 -13.10 5.38 23.67
N THR A 510 -13.50 5.86 24.85
CA THR A 510 -14.58 5.20 25.61
C THR A 510 -15.95 5.68 25.18
N ASN A 511 -16.05 6.89 24.61
CA ASN A 511 -17.29 7.50 24.17
C ASN A 511 -17.49 7.35 22.64
N PRO A 512 -18.46 6.54 22.18
CA PRO A 512 -18.75 6.36 20.76
C PRO A 512 -19.13 7.66 20.04
N ALA A 513 -19.72 8.64 20.73
CA ALA A 513 -20.08 9.92 20.13
C ALA A 513 -18.86 10.71 19.63
N VAL A 514 -17.72 10.57 20.32
CA VAL A 514 -16.45 11.20 19.92
C VAL A 514 -15.93 10.57 18.62
N VAL A 515 -16.06 9.25 18.47
CA VAL A 515 -15.71 8.53 17.24
C VAL A 515 -16.59 8.98 16.07
N LEU A 516 -17.91 9.12 16.29
CA LEU A 516 -18.83 9.63 15.27
C LEU A 516 -18.57 11.09 14.90
N ALA A 517 -18.16 11.93 15.85
CA ALA A 517 -17.76 13.31 15.59
C ALA A 517 -16.48 13.38 14.75
N ALA A 518 -15.47 12.56 15.08
CA ALA A 518 -14.26 12.41 14.28
C ALA A 518 -14.56 11.95 12.85
N HIS A 519 -15.44 10.96 12.70
CA HIS A 519 -15.90 10.49 11.40
C HIS A 519 -16.57 11.58 10.56
N THR A 520 -17.45 12.38 11.19
CA THR A 520 -18.13 13.51 10.55
C THR A 520 -17.13 14.57 10.10
N ALA A 521 -16.14 14.90 10.93
CA ALA A 521 -15.10 15.85 10.58
C ALA A 521 -14.26 15.41 9.37
N LEU A 522 -13.95 14.11 9.24
CA LEU A 522 -13.26 13.56 8.06
C LEU A 522 -14.12 13.62 6.80
N MET A 523 -15.43 13.33 6.91
CA MET A 523 -16.36 13.44 5.79
C MET A 523 -16.46 14.90 5.31
N ASP A 524 -16.69 15.85 6.22
CA ASP A 524 -16.78 17.28 5.91
C ASP A 524 -15.49 17.81 5.26
N PHE A 525 -14.34 17.34 5.76
CA PHE A 525 -13.04 17.63 5.19
C PHE A 525 -12.91 17.12 3.74
N SER A 526 -13.23 15.85 3.50
CA SER A 526 -13.15 15.26 2.16
C SER A 526 -14.07 15.96 1.16
N ASN A 527 -15.26 16.36 1.62
CA ASN A 527 -16.25 17.08 0.83
C ASN A 527 -15.74 18.46 0.38
N ARG A 528 -15.14 19.21 1.31
CA ARG A 528 -14.49 20.49 1.02
C ARG A 528 -13.36 20.32 0.00
N VAL A 529 -12.48 19.34 0.20
CA VAL A 529 -11.37 19.06 -0.73
C VAL A 529 -11.89 18.75 -2.13
N ARG A 530 -12.90 17.88 -2.26
CA ARG A 530 -13.50 17.56 -3.56
C ARG A 530 -14.05 18.82 -4.24
N HIS A 531 -14.83 19.64 -3.52
CA HIS A 531 -15.41 20.85 -4.11
C HIS A 531 -14.36 21.86 -4.55
N GLN A 532 -13.31 22.06 -3.75
CA GLN A 532 -12.21 22.95 -4.12
C GLN A 532 -11.40 22.40 -5.30
N TRP A 533 -11.16 21.08 -5.34
CA TRP A 533 -10.50 20.44 -6.47
C TRP A 533 -11.30 20.60 -7.75
N GLN A 534 -12.60 20.33 -7.71
CA GLN A 534 -13.51 20.50 -8.86
C GLN A 534 -13.54 21.94 -9.39
N ALA A 535 -13.33 22.93 -8.52
CA ALA A 535 -13.24 24.34 -8.93
C ALA A 535 -11.86 24.72 -9.53
N THR A 536 -10.85 23.87 -9.36
CA THR A 536 -9.48 24.12 -9.84
C THR A 536 -9.36 23.72 -11.30
N ARG A 537 -8.82 24.59 -12.18
CA ARG A 537 -8.67 24.26 -13.62
C ARG A 537 -7.80 23.03 -13.90
N LEU A 538 -6.85 22.70 -13.01
CA LEU A 538 -6.06 21.46 -13.09
C LEU A 538 -6.93 20.19 -13.08
N SER A 539 -8.09 20.23 -12.43
CA SER A 539 -9.01 19.09 -12.37
C SER A 539 -9.75 18.80 -13.68
N SER A 540 -9.66 19.71 -14.65
CA SER A 540 -10.17 19.52 -16.01
C SER A 540 -9.22 18.73 -16.91
N ILE A 541 -7.98 18.50 -16.46
CA ILE A 541 -6.97 17.77 -17.22
C ILE A 541 -7.04 16.29 -16.86
N ASP A 542 -7.15 15.47 -17.90
CA ASP A 542 -7.14 14.03 -17.78
C ASP A 542 -5.70 13.48 -17.64
N SER A 543 -5.53 12.34 -16.97
CA SER A 543 -4.23 11.71 -16.72
C SER A 543 -3.52 11.27 -18.01
N LEU A 544 -4.28 11.01 -19.08
CA LEU A 544 -3.73 10.67 -20.40
C LEU A 544 -3.19 11.90 -21.16
N ASP A 545 -3.74 13.08 -20.90
CA ASP A 545 -3.45 14.31 -21.65
C ASP A 545 -2.40 15.20 -20.99
N GLU A 546 -1.89 14.81 -19.83
CA GLU A 546 -0.99 15.64 -19.00
C GLU A 546 0.26 16.09 -19.71
N SER A 547 0.87 15.20 -20.49
CA SER A 547 2.08 15.49 -21.25
C SER A 547 1.87 16.57 -22.31
N MET A 548 0.63 16.73 -22.79
CA MET A 548 0.25 17.72 -23.80
C MET A 548 -0.35 19.00 -23.18
N ARG A 549 -0.99 18.88 -22.01
CA ARG A 549 -1.74 19.97 -21.35
C ARG A 549 -0.98 20.67 -20.23
N TYR A 550 0.12 20.12 -19.73
CA TYR A 550 1.00 20.84 -18.80
C TYR A 550 2.25 21.35 -19.50
N THR A 551 2.72 22.52 -19.06
CA THR A 551 4.11 22.93 -19.34
C THR A 551 5.11 21.98 -18.70
N THR A 552 6.32 21.86 -19.26
CA THR A 552 7.39 20.99 -18.75
C THR A 552 7.72 21.24 -17.26
N GLU A 553 7.74 22.49 -16.84
CA GLU A 553 7.99 22.85 -15.44
C GLU A 553 6.85 22.36 -14.53
N ALA A 554 5.60 22.53 -14.97
CA ALA A 554 4.45 22.09 -14.19
C ALA A 554 4.40 20.56 -14.05
N SER A 555 4.64 19.83 -15.14
CA SER A 555 4.59 18.36 -15.15
C SER A 555 5.72 17.70 -14.34
N GLN A 556 6.88 18.34 -14.23
CA GLN A 556 8.04 17.77 -13.53
C GLN A 556 8.18 18.22 -12.07
N VAL A 557 7.62 19.38 -11.70
CA VAL A 557 7.89 20.00 -10.39
C VAL A 557 6.61 20.22 -9.59
N THR A 558 5.73 21.10 -10.07
CA THR A 558 4.63 21.61 -9.23
C THR A 558 3.47 20.62 -9.12
N VAL A 559 3.03 20.03 -10.25
CA VAL A 559 1.95 19.03 -10.27
C VAL A 559 2.32 17.76 -9.47
N PRO A 560 3.53 17.17 -9.62
CA PRO A 560 3.94 16.05 -8.78
C PRO A 560 3.90 16.35 -7.28
N ALA A 561 4.32 17.56 -6.86
CA ALA A 561 4.28 17.95 -5.45
C ALA A 561 2.85 17.99 -4.91
N LEU A 562 1.90 18.53 -5.68
CA LEU A 562 0.47 18.54 -5.33
C LEU A 562 -0.07 17.10 -5.14
N TRP A 563 0.26 16.20 -6.06
CA TRP A 563 -0.16 14.80 -5.96
C TRP A 563 0.44 14.07 -4.76
N GLN A 564 1.68 14.39 -4.35
CA GLN A 564 2.24 13.86 -3.10
C GLN A 564 1.45 14.32 -1.87
N THR A 565 1.02 15.58 -1.82
CA THR A 565 0.17 16.08 -0.73
C THR A 565 -1.20 15.39 -0.74
N PHE A 566 -1.84 15.23 -1.92
CA PHE A 566 -3.08 14.46 -2.04
C PHE A 566 -2.94 13.00 -1.59
N LYS A 567 -1.83 12.36 -1.93
CA LYS A 567 -1.55 10.98 -1.53
C LYS A 567 -1.42 10.85 -0.01
N LYS A 568 -0.70 11.76 0.64
CA LYS A 568 -0.64 11.83 2.12
C LYS A 568 -2.02 12.04 2.73
N MET A 569 -2.83 12.90 2.13
CA MET A 569 -4.21 13.17 2.57
C MET A 569 -5.10 11.93 2.51
N LEU A 570 -5.07 11.20 1.38
CA LEU A 570 -5.80 9.95 1.22
C LEU A 570 -5.35 8.93 2.27
N TYR A 571 -4.04 8.70 2.41
CA TYR A 571 -3.52 7.72 3.37
C TYR A 571 -3.90 8.05 4.81
N ALA A 572 -3.74 9.31 5.22
CA ALA A 572 -4.04 9.73 6.58
C ALA A 572 -5.54 9.58 6.90
N THR A 573 -6.41 10.01 5.97
CA THR A 573 -7.87 9.91 6.12
C THR A 573 -8.33 8.45 6.19
N VAL A 574 -7.88 7.61 5.25
CA VAL A 574 -8.32 6.21 5.15
C VAL A 574 -7.79 5.39 6.35
N THR A 575 -6.59 5.67 6.85
CA THR A 575 -6.07 4.99 8.06
C THR A 575 -6.96 5.24 9.28
N THR A 576 -7.45 6.46 9.47
CA THR A 576 -8.38 6.76 10.56
C THR A 576 -9.77 6.17 10.30
N LEU A 577 -10.29 6.22 9.06
CA LEU A 577 -11.55 5.58 8.68
C LEU A 577 -11.51 4.06 8.91
N GLN A 578 -10.39 3.40 8.62
CA GLN A 578 -10.21 1.97 8.82
C GLN A 578 -10.46 1.58 10.28
N ALA A 579 -9.89 2.33 11.23
CA ALA A 579 -10.11 2.11 12.66
C ALA A 579 -11.57 2.35 13.07
N ILE A 580 -12.23 3.36 12.50
CA ILE A 580 -13.65 3.65 12.75
C ILE A 580 -14.53 2.48 12.27
N VAL A 581 -14.30 2.03 11.04
CA VAL A 581 -15.03 0.90 10.44
C VAL A 581 -14.76 -0.40 11.19
N ALA A 582 -13.50 -0.72 11.50
CA ALA A 582 -13.15 -1.90 12.28
C ALA A 582 -13.82 -1.89 13.66
N ARG A 583 -13.82 -0.75 14.35
CA ARG A 583 -14.51 -0.59 15.63
C ARG A 583 -16.03 -0.77 15.49
N SER A 584 -16.63 -0.29 14.41
CA SER A 584 -18.08 -0.42 14.18
C SER A 584 -18.57 -1.88 14.10
N LEU A 585 -17.68 -2.82 13.77
CA LEU A 585 -17.99 -4.26 13.76
C LEU A 585 -18.05 -4.86 15.17
N LEU A 586 -17.31 -4.28 16.13
CA LEU A 586 -17.09 -4.82 17.46
C LEU A 586 -17.92 -4.10 18.53
N ASP A 587 -18.04 -2.78 18.43
CA ASP A 587 -18.72 -1.93 19.42
C ASP A 587 -20.25 -2.05 19.29
N PRO A 588 -20.98 -2.52 20.33
CA PRO A 588 -22.43 -2.69 20.27
C PRO A 588 -23.21 -1.41 19.95
N SER A 589 -22.70 -0.24 20.35
CA SER A 589 -23.36 1.04 20.12
C SER A 589 -23.29 1.46 18.65
N LEU A 590 -22.11 1.29 18.04
CA LEU A 590 -21.86 1.62 16.63
C LEU A 590 -22.48 0.60 15.68
N ARG A 591 -22.62 -0.65 16.13
CA ARG A 591 -23.30 -1.73 15.38
C ARG A 591 -24.84 -1.64 15.42
N SER A 592 -25.41 -0.67 16.14
CA SER A 592 -26.86 -0.50 16.22
C SER A 592 -27.47 -0.25 14.83
N ARG A 593 -28.74 -0.64 14.67
CA ARG A 593 -29.47 -0.52 13.39
C ARG A 593 -29.58 0.91 12.88
N GLU A 594 -29.50 1.89 13.77
CA GLU A 594 -29.55 3.32 13.44
C GLU A 594 -28.18 3.87 13.04
N VAL A 595 -27.11 3.46 13.73
CA VAL A 595 -25.77 4.03 13.54
C VAL A 595 -24.96 3.32 12.44
N ALA A 596 -25.04 1.99 12.36
CA ALA A 596 -24.25 1.20 11.40
C ALA A 596 -24.45 1.61 9.93
N PRO A 597 -25.69 1.77 9.40
CA PRO A 597 -25.87 2.23 8.01
C PRO A 597 -25.40 3.67 7.80
N GLU A 598 -25.60 4.55 8.78
CA GLU A 598 -25.13 5.94 8.70
C GLU A 598 -23.60 6.00 8.65
N LEU A 599 -22.92 5.19 9.47
CA LEU A 599 -21.46 5.07 9.44
C LEU A 599 -20.98 4.51 8.10
N ALA A 600 -21.59 3.44 7.59
CA ALA A 600 -21.24 2.88 6.30
C ALA A 600 -21.38 3.91 5.15
N THR A 601 -22.51 4.63 5.11
CA THR A 601 -22.77 5.63 4.06
C THR A 601 -21.83 6.83 4.15
N ARG A 602 -21.55 7.35 5.34
CA ARG A 602 -20.57 8.43 5.55
C ARG A 602 -19.16 8.02 5.13
N THR A 603 -18.74 6.80 5.46
CA THR A 603 -17.45 6.28 5.01
C THR A 603 -17.39 6.19 3.49
N LEU A 604 -18.40 5.60 2.85
CA LEU A 604 -18.45 5.52 1.39
C LEU A 604 -18.49 6.90 0.72
N ARG A 605 -19.18 7.90 1.30
CA ARG A 605 -19.13 9.29 0.83
C ARG A 605 -17.73 9.90 0.95
N THR A 606 -17.04 9.65 2.06
CA THR A 606 -15.67 10.13 2.27
C THR A 606 -14.70 9.52 1.26
N LEU A 607 -14.83 8.21 0.99
CA LEU A 607 -14.04 7.52 -0.03
C LEU A 607 -14.38 8.01 -1.45
N ARG A 608 -15.66 8.25 -1.74
CA ARG A 608 -16.13 8.85 -3.01
C ARG A 608 -15.51 10.23 -3.23
N ASP A 609 -15.50 11.07 -2.19
CA ASP A 609 -15.00 12.44 -2.27
C ASP A 609 -13.48 12.49 -2.58
N LEU A 610 -12.73 11.48 -2.15
CA LEU A 610 -11.28 11.34 -2.41
C LEU A 610 -10.96 10.38 -3.57
N PHE A 611 -11.95 9.83 -4.25
CA PHE A 611 -11.76 8.77 -5.25
C PHE A 611 -10.90 9.23 -6.44
N PHE A 612 -10.94 10.52 -6.80
CA PHE A 612 -10.10 11.10 -7.85
C PHE A 612 -8.58 10.97 -7.58
N ILE A 613 -8.18 10.82 -6.31
CA ILE A 613 -6.79 10.55 -5.91
C ILE A 613 -6.49 9.07 -6.11
N GLY A 614 -7.44 8.20 -5.71
CA GLY A 614 -7.34 6.74 -5.80
C GLY A 614 -7.28 6.20 -7.21
N SER A 615 -8.09 6.75 -8.12
CA SER A 615 -8.24 6.31 -9.50
C SER A 615 -7.00 6.57 -10.37
N ARG A 616 -6.16 7.52 -9.98
CA ARG A 616 -5.00 7.96 -10.77
C ARG A 616 -3.76 7.08 -10.59
N ASP A 617 -3.57 6.53 -9.39
CA ASP A 617 -2.35 5.81 -8.99
C ASP A 617 -2.53 4.27 -8.92
N ASN A 618 -3.67 3.75 -9.41
CA ASN A 618 -4.09 2.35 -9.24
C ASN A 618 -3.90 1.88 -7.78
N ASN A 619 -4.50 2.61 -6.83
CA ASN A 619 -4.43 2.36 -5.39
C ASN A 619 -5.15 1.07 -4.95
N SER A 620 -5.52 0.17 -5.88
CA SER A 620 -5.96 -1.21 -5.62
C SER A 620 -4.93 -2.04 -4.81
N SER A 621 -3.69 -1.55 -4.71
CA SER A 621 -2.62 -2.07 -3.85
C SER A 621 -2.67 -1.61 -2.38
N PHE A 622 -3.56 -0.67 -2.01
CA PHE A 622 -3.68 -0.17 -0.64
C PHE A 622 -4.72 -0.99 0.16
N GLN A 623 -4.26 -2.09 0.80
CA GLN A 623 -5.09 -3.02 1.58
C GLN A 623 -6.05 -2.34 2.57
N VAL A 624 -5.61 -1.23 3.18
CA VAL A 624 -6.38 -0.44 4.15
C VAL A 624 -7.60 0.23 3.52
N TYR A 625 -7.49 0.72 2.27
CA TYR A 625 -8.63 1.23 1.51
C TYR A 625 -9.60 0.11 1.16
N SER A 626 -9.10 -1.01 0.64
CA SER A 626 -9.95 -2.14 0.25
C SER A 626 -10.75 -2.69 1.43
N PHE A 627 -10.13 -2.84 2.60
CA PHE A 627 -10.84 -3.22 3.82
C PHE A 627 -11.94 -2.21 4.18
N THR A 628 -11.61 -0.92 4.19
CA THR A 628 -12.54 0.15 4.58
C THR A 628 -13.74 0.23 3.62
N TYR A 629 -13.48 0.12 2.31
CA TYR A 629 -14.48 0.13 1.25
C TYR A 629 -15.42 -1.08 1.32
N LEU A 630 -14.86 -2.29 1.26
CA LEU A 630 -15.64 -3.54 1.23
C LEU A 630 -16.42 -3.76 2.52
N THR A 631 -15.83 -3.48 3.68
CA THR A 631 -16.53 -3.62 4.97
C THR A 631 -17.70 -2.64 5.10
N SER A 632 -17.54 -1.42 4.57
CA SER A 632 -18.64 -0.44 4.55
C SER A 632 -19.74 -0.86 3.58
N LEU A 633 -19.40 -1.42 2.42
CA LEU A 633 -20.37 -2.02 1.50
C LEU A 633 -21.11 -3.19 2.12
N ASP A 634 -20.40 -4.15 2.72
CA ASP A 634 -20.99 -5.32 3.39
C ASP A 634 -21.94 -4.92 4.52
N THR A 635 -21.64 -3.80 5.20
CA THR A 635 -22.54 -3.23 6.21
C THR A 635 -23.77 -2.61 5.54
N LEU A 636 -23.60 -1.79 4.50
CA LEU A 636 -24.69 -1.12 3.79
C LEU A 636 -25.65 -2.12 3.12
N VAL A 637 -25.13 -3.19 2.52
CA VAL A 637 -25.87 -4.27 1.85
C VAL A 637 -26.92 -4.90 2.78
N ARG A 638 -26.70 -4.87 4.11
CA ARG A 638 -27.65 -5.42 5.11
C ARG A 638 -28.85 -4.50 5.39
N TYR A 639 -28.83 -3.25 4.90
CA TYR A 639 -29.84 -2.23 5.17
C TYR A 639 -30.41 -1.67 3.85
N PRO A 640 -31.43 -2.32 3.26
CA PRO A 640 -31.99 -1.96 1.95
C PRO A 640 -32.39 -0.50 1.82
N ASP A 641 -33.13 0.05 2.79
CA ASP A 641 -33.59 1.45 2.76
C ASP A 641 -32.42 2.43 2.75
N ALA A 642 -31.38 2.14 3.52
CA ALA A 642 -30.17 2.96 3.55
C ALA A 642 -29.36 2.83 2.25
N ALA A 643 -29.29 1.64 1.67
CA ALA A 643 -28.64 1.41 0.37
C ALA A 643 -29.34 2.18 -0.76
N VAL A 644 -30.68 2.15 -0.80
CA VAL A 644 -31.49 2.92 -1.75
C VAL A 644 -31.28 4.42 -1.55
N ALA A 645 -31.38 4.92 -0.31
CA ALA A 645 -31.17 6.33 0.00
C ALA A 645 -29.74 6.80 -0.34
N PHE A 646 -28.74 5.94 -0.11
CA PHE A 646 -27.36 6.21 -0.47
C PHE A 646 -27.19 6.34 -1.98
N LEU A 647 -27.61 5.34 -2.75
CA LEU A 647 -27.52 5.36 -4.23
C LEU A 647 -28.26 6.56 -4.81
N ALA A 648 -29.49 6.83 -4.36
CA ALA A 648 -30.25 8.00 -4.79
C ALA A 648 -29.50 9.32 -4.50
N GLY A 649 -28.83 9.41 -3.35
CA GLY A 649 -28.06 10.59 -2.96
C GLY A 649 -26.75 10.80 -3.72
N ILE A 650 -26.22 9.76 -4.38
CA ILE A 650 -24.99 9.85 -5.18
C ILE A 650 -25.21 9.65 -6.69
N LYS A 651 -26.46 9.52 -7.12
CA LYS A 651 -26.88 9.31 -8.52
C LYS A 651 -26.31 10.39 -9.46
N PRO A 652 -25.78 10.01 -10.65
CA PRO A 652 -25.27 10.98 -11.63
C PRO A 652 -26.34 11.98 -12.10
N THR A 653 -25.98 13.27 -12.20
CA THR A 653 -26.93 14.37 -12.38
C THR A 653 -27.34 14.70 -13.82
N SER A 654 -26.75 14.12 -14.88
CA SER A 654 -27.24 14.35 -16.27
C SER A 654 -26.76 13.33 -17.31
N PRO A 655 -27.67 12.62 -18.01
CA PRO A 655 -27.35 11.71 -19.13
C PRO A 655 -26.80 12.42 -20.38
N SER A 656 -27.08 13.71 -20.55
CA SER A 656 -26.80 14.45 -21.78
C SER A 656 -25.33 14.82 -21.93
N ALA A 657 -24.63 15.03 -20.81
CA ALA A 657 -23.20 15.38 -20.78
C ALA A 657 -22.28 14.16 -20.97
N VAL A 658 -22.76 12.96 -20.63
CA VAL A 658 -22.03 11.68 -20.73
C VAL A 658 -21.77 11.28 -22.19
N ARG A 659 -22.64 11.68 -23.13
CA ARG A 659 -22.56 11.25 -24.54
C ARG A 659 -21.35 11.81 -25.28
N SER A 660 -20.72 12.87 -24.78
CA SER A 660 -19.50 13.47 -25.32
C SER A 660 -18.36 13.38 -24.30
N HIS A 661 -17.77 12.19 -24.10
CA HIS A 661 -16.70 11.94 -23.12
C HIS A 661 -15.50 12.89 -23.25
N SER A 662 -15.21 13.42 -24.45
CA SER A 662 -14.14 14.41 -24.68
C SER A 662 -14.40 15.78 -24.01
N LEU A 663 -15.63 16.05 -23.57
CA LEU A 663 -16.04 17.25 -22.85
C LEU A 663 -16.54 16.93 -21.42
N TYR A 664 -16.49 15.66 -21.01
CA TYR A 664 -16.94 15.22 -19.69
C TYR A 664 -15.84 15.41 -18.66
N HIS A 665 -16.09 16.28 -17.69
CA HIS A 665 -15.11 16.69 -16.69
C HIS A 665 -14.55 15.47 -15.92
N PRO A 666 -13.21 15.30 -15.81
CA PRO A 666 -12.61 14.12 -15.19
C PRO A 666 -13.10 13.82 -13.77
N VAL A 667 -13.32 14.85 -12.96
CA VAL A 667 -13.89 14.68 -11.60
C VAL A 667 -15.31 14.09 -11.60
N HIS A 668 -16.16 14.48 -12.56
CA HIS A 668 -17.50 13.88 -12.66
C HIS A 668 -17.42 12.43 -13.09
N ARG A 669 -16.52 12.12 -14.03
CA ARG A 669 -16.24 10.74 -14.46
C ARG A 669 -15.79 9.85 -13.31
N SER A 670 -14.89 10.33 -12.46
CA SER A 670 -14.43 9.53 -11.31
C SER A 670 -15.55 9.30 -10.30
N LEU A 671 -16.43 10.28 -10.06
CA LEU A 671 -17.59 10.12 -9.20
C LEU A 671 -18.61 9.11 -9.76
N ASP A 672 -18.82 9.11 -11.08
CA ASP A 672 -19.72 8.17 -11.75
C ASP A 672 -19.12 6.76 -11.77
N LEU A 673 -17.81 6.64 -11.96
CA LEU A 673 -17.11 5.37 -11.84
C LEU A 673 -17.25 4.77 -10.42
N PHE A 674 -17.05 5.58 -9.39
CA PHE A 674 -17.30 5.16 -8.01
C PHE A 674 -18.77 4.73 -7.82
N TYR A 675 -19.72 5.49 -8.39
CA TYR A 675 -21.14 5.17 -8.34
C TYR A 675 -21.44 3.79 -8.93
N LEU A 676 -20.97 3.51 -10.15
CA LEU A 676 -21.22 2.25 -10.84
C LEU A 676 -20.59 1.07 -10.10
N ASN A 677 -19.36 1.24 -9.59
CA ASN A 677 -18.67 0.23 -8.80
C ASN A 677 -19.40 -0.09 -7.48
N VAL A 678 -20.02 0.89 -6.84
CA VAL A 678 -20.86 0.62 -5.66
C VAL A 678 -22.19 -0.01 -6.06
N ALA A 679 -22.81 0.49 -7.13
CA ALA A 679 -24.09 0.02 -7.62
C ALA A 679 -24.06 -1.47 -7.99
N GLU A 680 -22.92 -2.00 -8.48
CA GLU A 680 -22.73 -3.42 -8.77
C GLU A 680 -23.03 -4.34 -7.57
N HIS A 681 -22.78 -3.90 -6.33
CA HIS A 681 -22.87 -4.77 -5.15
C HIS A 681 -24.23 -4.79 -4.45
N LEU A 682 -25.14 -3.88 -4.82
CA LEU A 682 -26.41 -3.65 -4.13
C LEU A 682 -27.66 -4.36 -4.69
N PRO A 683 -27.72 -4.88 -5.95
CA PRO A 683 -29.00 -5.32 -6.53
C PRO A 683 -29.69 -6.45 -5.76
N LEU A 684 -28.93 -7.33 -5.09
CA LEU A 684 -29.51 -8.50 -4.41
C LEU A 684 -30.48 -8.14 -3.27
N ASN A 685 -30.27 -6.99 -2.63
CA ASN A 685 -30.97 -6.62 -1.39
C ASN A 685 -31.87 -5.39 -1.53
N ILE A 686 -31.94 -4.74 -2.69
CA ILE A 686 -32.83 -3.59 -2.92
C ILE A 686 -34.04 -4.00 -3.78
N PRO A 687 -35.18 -3.28 -3.70
CA PRO A 687 -36.36 -3.59 -4.51
C PRO A 687 -36.09 -3.50 -6.03
N THR A 688 -36.81 -4.30 -6.84
CA THR A 688 -36.68 -4.27 -8.32
C THR A 688 -36.91 -2.90 -8.92
N GLU A 689 -37.87 -2.12 -8.40
CA GLU A 689 -38.13 -0.74 -8.86
C GLU A 689 -36.91 0.16 -8.63
N ALA A 690 -36.25 0.01 -7.48
CA ALA A 690 -35.02 0.74 -7.17
C ALA A 690 -33.84 0.25 -8.01
N CYS A 691 -33.73 -1.05 -8.30
CA CYS A 691 -32.74 -1.58 -9.24
C CYS A 691 -32.88 -0.94 -10.63
N ASP A 692 -34.10 -0.85 -11.16
CA ASP A 692 -34.33 -0.24 -12.46
C ASP A 692 -33.97 1.25 -12.45
N GLU A 693 -34.51 2.01 -11.50
CA GLU A 693 -34.37 3.47 -11.46
C GLU A 693 -32.95 3.95 -11.07
N LEU A 694 -32.27 3.22 -10.19
CA LEU A 694 -30.98 3.61 -9.62
C LEU A 694 -29.81 2.86 -10.25
N ILE A 695 -29.98 1.71 -10.89
CA ILE A 695 -28.85 0.94 -11.44
C ILE A 695 -28.95 0.83 -12.95
N VAL A 696 -30.02 0.20 -13.45
CA VAL A 696 -30.16 -0.11 -14.88
C VAL A 696 -30.27 1.16 -15.72
N GLN A 697 -31.17 2.08 -15.37
CA GLN A 697 -31.37 3.31 -16.14
C GLN A 697 -30.10 4.18 -16.18
N PRO A 698 -29.40 4.47 -15.06
CA PRO A 698 -28.14 5.21 -15.10
C PRO A 698 -27.05 4.48 -15.88
N ALA A 699 -26.84 3.18 -15.65
CA ALA A 699 -25.78 2.42 -16.32
C ALA A 699 -25.99 2.36 -17.85
N THR A 700 -27.25 2.27 -18.30
CA THR A 700 -27.61 2.28 -19.73
C THR A 700 -27.10 3.54 -20.46
N THR A 701 -27.00 4.67 -19.76
CA THR A 701 -26.51 5.93 -20.37
C THR A 701 -25.05 5.84 -20.81
N TYR A 702 -24.24 4.98 -20.16
CA TYR A 702 -22.83 4.78 -20.48
C TYR A 702 -22.59 3.72 -21.56
N LEU A 703 -23.55 2.82 -21.78
CA LEU A 703 -23.44 1.76 -22.79
C LEU A 703 -23.83 2.21 -24.22
N THR A 704 -24.57 3.32 -24.35
CA THR A 704 -25.07 3.82 -25.66
C THR A 704 -24.10 4.76 -26.38
N HIS A 705 -22.81 4.75 -26.02
CA HIS A 705 -21.81 5.67 -26.56
C HIS A 705 -21.39 5.31 -27.98
N THR A 706 -21.25 6.31 -28.87
CA THR A 706 -20.92 6.15 -30.30
C THR A 706 -19.57 6.77 -30.71
N GLY A 707 -18.71 7.15 -29.75
CA GLY A 707 -17.38 7.71 -30.02
C GLY A 707 -16.26 6.66 -29.87
N PRO A 708 -15.05 6.90 -30.42
CA PRO A 708 -13.95 5.93 -30.38
C PRO A 708 -13.54 5.58 -28.94
N PRO A 709 -13.17 4.31 -28.66
CA PRO A 709 -12.78 3.88 -27.32
C PRO A 709 -11.47 4.55 -26.90
N THR A 710 -11.52 5.25 -25.78
CA THR A 710 -10.35 5.63 -24.98
C THR A 710 -10.24 4.72 -23.76
N SER A 711 -9.05 4.56 -23.18
CA SER A 711 -8.86 3.71 -21.99
C SER A 711 -9.79 4.08 -20.83
N LEU A 712 -10.15 5.35 -20.71
CA LEU A 712 -11.03 5.85 -19.64
C LEU A 712 -12.51 5.70 -19.96
N SER A 713 -12.90 5.80 -21.23
CA SER A 713 -14.26 5.44 -21.63
C SER A 713 -14.51 3.93 -21.51
N LEU A 714 -13.45 3.13 -21.62
CA LEU A 714 -13.53 1.69 -21.43
C LEU A 714 -13.79 1.34 -19.96
N GLU A 715 -13.07 1.96 -19.02
CA GLU A 715 -13.24 1.70 -17.58
C GLU A 715 -14.68 1.98 -17.11
N ILE A 716 -15.24 3.14 -17.47
CA ILE A 716 -16.63 3.48 -17.08
C ILE A 716 -17.66 2.60 -17.80
N PHE A 717 -17.38 2.20 -19.05
CA PHE A 717 -18.21 1.26 -19.79
C PHE A 717 -18.22 -0.11 -19.11
N GLU A 718 -17.06 -0.62 -18.70
CA GLU A 718 -16.92 -1.89 -17.98
C GLU A 718 -17.66 -1.87 -16.65
N SER A 719 -17.53 -0.81 -15.87
CA SER A 719 -18.28 -0.67 -14.61
C SER A 719 -19.79 -0.59 -14.84
N ALA A 720 -20.25 0.08 -15.90
CA ALA A 720 -21.67 0.12 -16.26
C ALA A 720 -22.18 -1.27 -16.67
N HIS A 721 -21.37 -2.00 -17.43
CA HIS A 721 -21.65 -3.36 -17.85
C HIS A 721 -21.81 -4.31 -16.64
N SER A 722 -20.85 -4.29 -15.72
CA SER A 722 -20.89 -5.09 -14.49
C SER A 722 -22.11 -4.77 -13.62
N ALA A 723 -22.44 -3.48 -13.47
CA ALA A 723 -23.60 -3.05 -12.69
C ALA A 723 -24.93 -3.58 -13.28
N ILE A 724 -25.09 -3.57 -14.60
CA ILE A 724 -26.29 -4.14 -15.25
C ILE A 724 -26.31 -5.66 -15.08
N LEU A 725 -25.21 -6.38 -15.35
CA LEU A 725 -25.17 -7.84 -15.20
C LEU A 725 -25.53 -8.28 -13.78
N SER A 726 -25.00 -7.58 -12.77
CA SER A 726 -25.33 -7.85 -11.37
C SER A 726 -26.83 -7.68 -11.08
N ALA A 727 -27.45 -6.63 -11.64
CA ALA A 727 -28.89 -6.40 -11.52
C ALA A 727 -29.73 -7.47 -12.23
N LEU A 728 -29.32 -7.90 -13.43
CA LEU A 728 -30.01 -8.94 -14.19
C LEU A 728 -29.88 -10.33 -13.55
N ALA A 729 -28.75 -10.61 -12.89
CA ALA A 729 -28.48 -11.89 -12.23
C ALA A 729 -29.31 -12.12 -10.96
N CYS A 730 -29.94 -11.08 -10.41
CA CYS A 730 -30.73 -11.19 -9.20
C CYS A 730 -32.06 -11.91 -9.45
N PRO A 731 -32.37 -13.03 -8.74
CA PRO A 731 -33.56 -13.84 -9.03
C PRO A 731 -34.89 -13.09 -8.93
N HIS A 732 -35.01 -12.12 -8.03
CA HIS A 732 -36.23 -11.34 -7.84
C HIS A 732 -36.48 -10.30 -8.94
N ASN A 733 -35.48 -10.02 -9.78
CA ASN A 733 -35.56 -9.05 -10.88
C ASN A 733 -36.09 -9.62 -12.20
N GLY A 734 -36.55 -10.88 -12.22
CA GLY A 734 -36.99 -11.58 -13.44
C GLY A 734 -37.84 -10.76 -14.43
N PRO A 735 -38.94 -10.10 -14.00
CA PRO A 735 -39.76 -9.29 -14.89
C PRO A 735 -39.06 -8.08 -15.51
N MET A 736 -38.10 -7.48 -14.79
CA MET A 736 -37.24 -6.40 -15.30
C MET A 736 -36.21 -6.99 -16.27
N THR A 737 -35.58 -8.11 -15.92
CA THR A 737 -34.56 -8.78 -16.74
C THR A 737 -35.09 -9.12 -18.13
N VAL A 738 -36.31 -9.68 -18.24
CA VAL A 738 -36.93 -10.00 -19.54
C VAL A 738 -37.07 -8.75 -20.43
N LYS A 739 -37.35 -7.57 -19.86
CA LYS A 739 -37.47 -6.32 -20.62
C LYS A 739 -36.13 -5.74 -21.05
N VAL A 740 -35.08 -5.89 -20.22
CA VAL A 740 -33.78 -5.24 -20.41
C VAL A 740 -32.84 -6.08 -21.28
N VAL A 741 -32.90 -7.42 -21.20
CA VAL A 741 -32.00 -8.33 -21.91
C VAL A 741 -31.94 -8.08 -23.43
N PRO A 742 -33.07 -7.91 -24.16
CA PRO A 742 -32.99 -7.65 -25.61
C PRO A 742 -32.21 -6.39 -25.96
N PHE A 743 -32.46 -5.29 -25.24
CA PHE A 743 -31.72 -4.03 -25.41
C PHE A 743 -30.23 -4.19 -25.07
N TYR A 744 -29.94 -4.91 -23.98
CA TYR A 744 -28.57 -5.11 -23.53
C TYR A 744 -27.75 -5.97 -24.50
N VAL A 745 -28.35 -7.02 -25.04
CA VAL A 745 -27.73 -7.88 -26.05
C VAL A 745 -27.48 -7.11 -27.34
N ASP A 746 -28.43 -6.28 -27.80
CA ASP A 746 -28.22 -5.39 -28.95
C ASP A 746 -27.06 -4.40 -28.71
N THR A 747 -26.93 -3.89 -27.48
CA THR A 747 -25.85 -2.99 -27.10
C THR A 747 -24.49 -3.70 -27.04
N LEU A 748 -24.44 -4.93 -26.52
CA LEU A 748 -23.27 -5.81 -26.54
C LEU A 748 -22.79 -6.05 -27.98
N PHE A 749 -23.74 -6.33 -28.85
CA PHE A 749 -23.54 -6.49 -30.27
C PHE A 749 -23.01 -5.20 -30.91
N ALA A 750 -23.61 -4.04 -30.68
CA ALA A 750 -23.13 -2.77 -31.21
C ALA A 750 -21.71 -2.42 -30.71
N SER A 751 -21.34 -2.91 -29.53
CA SER A 751 -20.06 -2.64 -28.87
C SER A 751 -18.93 -3.60 -29.29
N PHE A 752 -19.24 -4.82 -29.74
CA PHE A 752 -18.24 -5.78 -30.21
C PHE A 752 -18.06 -5.69 -31.74
N PRO A 753 -16.82 -5.66 -32.27
CA PRO A 753 -15.52 -5.79 -31.60
C PRO A 753 -14.80 -4.47 -31.27
N SER A 754 -15.46 -3.32 -31.45
CA SER A 754 -14.82 -2.00 -31.36
C SER A 754 -14.52 -1.53 -29.94
N HIS A 755 -15.44 -1.75 -29.00
CA HIS A 755 -15.38 -1.25 -27.62
C HIS A 755 -15.11 -2.32 -26.58
N ILE A 756 -15.37 -3.58 -26.89
CA ILE A 756 -15.14 -4.71 -25.98
C ILE A 756 -14.37 -5.82 -26.68
N SER A 757 -13.52 -6.50 -25.93
CA SER A 757 -12.76 -7.65 -26.39
C SER A 757 -13.63 -8.88 -26.63
N THR A 758 -13.12 -9.83 -27.43
CA THR A 758 -13.72 -11.17 -27.59
C THR A 758 -13.97 -11.85 -26.25
N ARG A 759 -13.04 -11.72 -25.29
CA ARG A 759 -13.19 -12.30 -23.96
C ARG A 759 -14.35 -11.66 -23.20
N GLN A 760 -14.42 -10.33 -23.16
CA GLN A 760 -15.49 -9.60 -22.46
C GLN A 760 -16.86 -9.91 -23.06
N PHE A 761 -16.98 -9.88 -24.38
CA PHE A 761 -18.23 -10.23 -25.06
C PHE A 761 -18.69 -11.65 -24.70
N ARG A 762 -17.79 -12.64 -24.78
CA ARG A 762 -18.09 -14.04 -24.44
C ARG A 762 -18.54 -14.20 -22.99
N VAL A 763 -17.82 -13.59 -22.04
CA VAL A 763 -18.18 -13.67 -20.61
C VAL A 763 -19.56 -13.06 -20.38
N ALA A 764 -19.81 -11.86 -20.92
CA ALA A 764 -21.08 -11.17 -20.78
C ALA A 764 -22.25 -12.00 -21.34
N PHE A 765 -22.10 -12.50 -22.57
CA PHE A 765 -23.15 -13.29 -23.21
C PHE A 765 -23.38 -14.62 -22.48
N LYS A 766 -22.31 -15.27 -22.03
CA LYS A 766 -22.38 -16.48 -21.20
C LYS A 766 -23.17 -16.23 -19.92
N THR A 767 -22.93 -15.10 -19.23
CA THR A 767 -23.69 -14.71 -18.04
C THR A 767 -25.17 -14.50 -18.35
N ILE A 768 -25.52 -13.83 -19.45
CA ILE A 768 -26.92 -13.68 -19.87
C ILE A 768 -27.56 -15.05 -20.13
N MET A 769 -26.86 -15.94 -20.86
CA MET A 769 -27.35 -17.28 -21.14
C MET A 769 -27.60 -18.09 -19.87
N GLN A 770 -26.74 -17.96 -18.85
CA GLN A 770 -26.98 -18.54 -17.53
C GLN A 770 -28.27 -18.00 -16.90
N ILE A 771 -28.50 -16.68 -16.96
CA ILE A 771 -29.66 -16.02 -16.35
C ILE A 771 -30.97 -16.40 -17.04
N VAL A 772 -30.99 -16.51 -18.37
CA VAL A 772 -32.22 -16.80 -19.14
C VAL A 772 -32.49 -18.30 -19.31
N SER A 773 -31.62 -19.16 -18.79
CA SER A 773 -31.74 -20.62 -18.91
C SER A 773 -31.94 -21.29 -17.54
N PRO A 774 -32.38 -22.57 -17.50
CA PRO A 774 -32.53 -23.30 -16.24
C PRO A 774 -31.20 -23.35 -15.46
N PRO A 775 -31.22 -23.18 -14.12
CA PRO A 775 -32.38 -23.28 -13.23
C PRO A 775 -33.06 -21.94 -12.90
N TYR A 776 -32.74 -20.83 -13.57
CA TYR A 776 -33.29 -19.53 -13.20
C TYR A 776 -34.79 -19.40 -13.52
N PRO A 777 -35.60 -18.73 -12.68
CA PRO A 777 -37.06 -18.62 -12.88
C PRO A 777 -37.50 -18.00 -14.21
N ILE A 778 -36.62 -17.19 -14.83
CA ILE A 778 -36.88 -16.53 -16.11
C ILE A 778 -37.13 -17.57 -17.21
N SER A 779 -36.41 -18.69 -17.23
CA SER A 779 -36.56 -19.71 -18.27
C SER A 779 -37.93 -20.40 -18.25
N ALA A 780 -38.65 -20.35 -17.11
CA ALA A 780 -40.02 -20.85 -17.01
C ALA A 780 -41.05 -19.79 -17.44
N THR A 781 -40.72 -18.50 -17.28
CA THR A 781 -41.61 -17.38 -17.62
C THR A 781 -41.53 -17.02 -19.10
N ASP A 782 -40.33 -17.13 -19.69
CA ASP A 782 -40.06 -16.90 -21.10
C ASP A 782 -39.13 -17.99 -21.66
N PRO A 783 -39.68 -19.15 -22.06
CA PRO A 783 -38.88 -20.31 -22.48
C PRO A 783 -38.20 -20.14 -23.84
N TYR A 784 -38.61 -19.16 -24.65
CA TYR A 784 -38.06 -18.92 -25.99
C TYR A 784 -36.93 -17.89 -26.00
N LEU A 785 -36.73 -17.15 -24.90
CA LEU A 785 -35.73 -16.10 -24.83
C LEU A 785 -34.31 -16.64 -25.08
N SER A 786 -33.91 -17.74 -24.44
CA SER A 786 -32.57 -18.33 -24.61
C SER A 786 -32.30 -18.74 -26.07
N GLU A 787 -33.29 -19.29 -26.75
CA GLU A 787 -33.19 -19.66 -28.16
C GLU A 787 -33.13 -18.43 -29.08
N THR A 788 -33.96 -17.42 -28.79
CA THR A 788 -33.96 -16.14 -29.53
C THR A 788 -32.59 -15.48 -29.48
N LEU A 789 -31.94 -15.47 -28.31
CA LEU A 789 -30.60 -14.90 -28.15
C LEU A 789 -29.55 -15.67 -28.95
N LEU A 790 -29.64 -17.00 -29.01
CA LEU A 790 -28.74 -17.79 -29.84
C LEU A 790 -28.95 -17.55 -31.34
N GLU A 791 -30.19 -17.39 -31.79
CA GLU A 791 -30.47 -17.01 -33.18
C GLU A 791 -29.92 -15.63 -33.50
N MET A 792 -29.96 -14.67 -32.57
CA MET A 792 -29.32 -13.36 -32.78
C MET A 792 -27.80 -13.49 -32.97
N VAL A 793 -27.11 -14.28 -32.15
CA VAL A 793 -25.65 -14.54 -32.29
C VAL A 793 -25.36 -15.22 -33.61
N ARG A 794 -26.13 -16.25 -33.95
CA ARG A 794 -25.97 -16.99 -35.20
C ARG A 794 -26.17 -16.08 -36.41
N PHE A 795 -27.28 -15.34 -36.46
CA PHE A 795 -27.59 -14.43 -37.55
C PHE A 795 -26.44 -13.43 -37.77
N ARG A 796 -25.90 -12.88 -36.69
CA ARG A 796 -24.77 -11.96 -36.77
C ARG A 796 -23.48 -12.64 -37.22
N ALA A 797 -23.21 -13.87 -36.77
CA ALA A 797 -22.01 -14.63 -37.16
C ALA A 797 -21.96 -14.90 -38.68
N LEU A 798 -23.11 -15.04 -39.34
CA LEU A 798 -23.19 -15.23 -40.80
C LEU A 798 -22.72 -13.99 -41.59
N SER A 799 -22.85 -12.79 -41.02
CA SER A 799 -22.48 -11.52 -41.67
C SER A 799 -21.27 -10.81 -41.03
N ALA A 800 -20.65 -11.42 -40.02
CA ALA A 800 -19.57 -10.82 -39.24
C ALA A 800 -18.23 -10.76 -40.00
N GLY A 801 -17.35 -9.85 -39.58
CA GLY A 801 -16.01 -9.73 -40.16
C GLY A 801 -15.19 -11.02 -40.04
N VAL A 802 -14.58 -11.44 -41.15
CA VAL A 802 -13.73 -12.64 -41.22
C VAL A 802 -12.25 -12.33 -40.97
N GLU A 803 -11.88 -11.06 -40.93
CA GLU A 803 -10.50 -10.62 -40.71
C GLU A 803 -10.06 -10.88 -39.26
N PRO A 804 -8.77 -11.25 -39.03
CA PRO A 804 -8.24 -11.39 -37.68
C PRO A 804 -8.34 -10.08 -36.90
N LEU A 805 -8.94 -10.16 -35.71
CA LEU A 805 -8.98 -9.06 -34.76
C LEU A 805 -7.58 -8.81 -34.17
N PRO A 806 -7.23 -7.55 -33.84
CA PRO A 806 -5.97 -7.24 -33.21
C PRO A 806 -5.85 -7.95 -31.85
N PRO A 807 -4.65 -8.44 -31.47
CA PRO A 807 -4.45 -9.10 -30.20
C PRO A 807 -4.69 -8.11 -29.04
N THR A 808 -5.57 -8.49 -28.12
CA THR A 808 -5.88 -7.69 -26.92
C THR A 808 -4.68 -7.66 -25.95
N PRO A 809 -4.53 -6.62 -25.11
CA PRO A 809 -3.48 -6.57 -24.08
C PRO A 809 -3.45 -7.81 -23.17
N ASP A 810 -4.60 -8.38 -22.81
CA ASP A 810 -4.73 -9.64 -22.08
C ASP A 810 -4.14 -10.83 -22.84
N ALA A 811 -4.40 -10.91 -24.15
CA ALA A 811 -3.85 -11.98 -25.01
C ALA A 811 -2.35 -11.82 -25.22
N LEU A 812 -1.83 -10.58 -25.20
CA LEU A 812 -0.39 -10.31 -25.23
C LEU A 812 0.26 -10.68 -23.89
N ALA A 813 -0.37 -10.37 -22.75
CA ALA A 813 0.12 -10.76 -21.43
C ALA A 813 0.11 -12.28 -21.22
N GLN A 814 -0.94 -12.98 -21.68
CA GLN A 814 -1.02 -14.44 -21.65
C GLN A 814 -0.02 -15.13 -22.59
N ALA A 815 0.32 -14.49 -23.72
CA ALA A 815 1.36 -14.96 -24.62
C ALA A 815 2.78 -14.71 -24.05
N GLU A 816 2.96 -13.72 -23.18
CA GLU A 816 4.20 -13.49 -22.43
C GLU A 816 4.38 -14.49 -21.27
N ASP A 817 3.29 -14.92 -20.61
CA ASP A 817 3.33 -15.91 -19.53
C ASP A 817 3.47 -17.36 -20.04
N ASN A 818 2.95 -17.67 -21.23
CA ASN A 818 3.08 -18.97 -21.88
C ASN A 818 4.24 -18.95 -22.90
N GLU A 819 5.48 -19.09 -22.40
CA GLU A 819 6.71 -19.17 -23.22
C GLU A 819 6.49 -19.99 -24.51
N ASN A 820 6.40 -19.30 -25.66
CA ASN A 820 6.33 -19.80 -27.05
C ASN A 820 4.96 -20.21 -27.67
N GLN A 821 3.82 -19.62 -27.30
CA GLN A 821 2.65 -19.65 -28.19
C GLN A 821 2.23 -18.25 -28.68
N PRO A 822 2.20 -18.00 -30.01
CA PRO A 822 1.66 -16.74 -30.54
C PRO A 822 0.18 -16.62 -30.17
N PRO A 823 -0.34 -15.39 -29.91
CA PRO A 823 -1.74 -15.17 -29.58
C PRO A 823 -2.62 -15.78 -30.67
N GLN A 824 -3.54 -16.66 -30.26
CA GLN A 824 -4.39 -17.39 -31.17
C GLN A 824 -5.30 -16.43 -31.95
N PRO A 825 -5.30 -16.47 -33.30
CA PRO A 825 -6.05 -15.51 -34.09
C PRO A 825 -7.55 -15.80 -34.01
N HIS A 826 -8.34 -14.79 -33.68
CA HIS A 826 -9.80 -14.82 -33.73
C HIS A 826 -10.30 -13.71 -34.66
N SER A 827 -11.39 -13.95 -35.39
CA SER A 827 -12.15 -12.95 -36.12
C SER A 827 -13.44 -12.62 -35.36
N GLU A 828 -14.19 -11.60 -35.80
CA GLU A 828 -15.53 -11.35 -35.23
C GLU A 828 -16.41 -12.59 -35.42
N GLN A 829 -16.40 -13.18 -36.63
CA GLN A 829 -17.15 -14.40 -36.94
C GLN A 829 -16.74 -15.57 -36.03
N SER A 830 -15.44 -15.89 -35.91
CA SER A 830 -15.03 -17.03 -35.10
C SER A 830 -15.29 -16.83 -33.61
N SER A 831 -15.22 -15.58 -33.11
CA SER A 831 -15.58 -15.20 -31.75
C SER A 831 -17.06 -15.44 -31.44
N LEU A 832 -17.95 -15.07 -32.36
CA LEU A 832 -19.40 -15.30 -32.22
C LEU A 832 -19.74 -16.79 -32.24
N VAL A 833 -19.07 -17.59 -33.09
CA VAL A 833 -19.28 -19.05 -33.09
C VAL A 833 -18.79 -19.69 -31.80
N VAL A 834 -17.65 -19.26 -31.24
CA VAL A 834 -17.22 -19.72 -29.91
C VAL A 834 -18.21 -19.33 -28.83
N THR A 835 -18.86 -18.17 -28.96
CA THR A 835 -19.92 -17.73 -28.03
C THR A 835 -21.13 -18.68 -28.08
N LEU A 836 -21.52 -19.18 -29.27
CA LEU A 836 -22.56 -20.23 -29.39
C LEU A 836 -22.15 -21.51 -28.65
N ILE A 837 -20.87 -21.92 -28.78
CA ILE A 837 -20.33 -23.11 -28.11
C ILE A 837 -20.38 -22.96 -26.60
N ASP A 838 -19.95 -21.81 -26.07
CA ASP A 838 -19.94 -21.54 -24.63
C ASP A 838 -21.34 -21.48 -24.01
N ALA A 839 -22.39 -21.30 -24.82
CA ALA A 839 -23.77 -21.26 -24.39
C ALA A 839 -24.43 -22.65 -24.29
N LEU A 840 -23.91 -23.66 -25.00
CA LEU A 840 -24.46 -25.03 -25.03
C LEU A 840 -24.70 -25.63 -23.63
N PRO A 841 -23.80 -25.46 -22.64
CA PRO A 841 -24.01 -26.02 -21.30
C PRO A 841 -25.23 -25.48 -20.55
N PHE A 842 -25.76 -24.33 -20.94
CA PHE A 842 -26.88 -23.70 -20.22
C PHE A 842 -28.24 -24.04 -20.84
N LEU A 843 -28.27 -24.50 -22.09
CA LEU A 843 -29.52 -24.65 -22.84
C LEU A 843 -30.50 -25.61 -22.20
N PRO A 844 -31.82 -25.34 -22.24
CA PRO A 844 -32.85 -26.32 -21.93
C PRO A 844 -32.61 -27.64 -22.69
N LEU A 845 -32.81 -28.79 -22.03
CA LEU A 845 -32.54 -30.12 -22.61
C LEU A 845 -33.10 -30.32 -24.04
N PRO A 846 -34.34 -29.88 -24.37
CA PRO A 846 -34.89 -30.06 -25.71
C PRO A 846 -34.09 -29.36 -26.82
N LEU A 847 -33.37 -28.29 -26.47
CA LEU A 847 -32.65 -27.44 -27.42
C LEU A 847 -31.20 -27.88 -27.65
N VAL A 848 -30.63 -28.70 -26.75
CA VAL A 848 -29.19 -29.04 -26.76
C VAL A 848 -28.79 -29.70 -28.08
N GLU A 849 -29.50 -30.75 -28.50
CA GLU A 849 -29.16 -31.51 -29.72
C GLU A 849 -29.26 -30.66 -31.00
N GLU A 850 -30.33 -29.88 -31.10
CA GLU A 850 -30.56 -28.98 -32.22
C GLU A 850 -29.46 -27.94 -32.30
N TRP A 851 -29.16 -27.26 -31.19
CA TRP A 851 -28.16 -26.20 -31.16
C TRP A 851 -26.73 -26.71 -31.26
N MET A 852 -26.41 -27.94 -30.84
CA MET A 852 -25.15 -28.59 -31.18
C MET A 852 -25.01 -28.75 -32.70
N THR A 853 -26.08 -29.17 -33.39
CA THR A 853 -26.12 -29.32 -34.84
C THR A 853 -25.97 -27.98 -35.56
N VAL A 854 -26.72 -26.97 -35.12
CA VAL A 854 -26.67 -25.61 -35.67
C VAL A 854 -25.28 -25.01 -35.48
N THR A 855 -24.72 -25.08 -34.28
CA THR A 855 -23.38 -24.56 -33.96
C THR A 855 -22.28 -25.25 -34.77
N ALA A 856 -22.35 -26.57 -34.93
CA ALA A 856 -21.40 -27.31 -35.77
C ALA A 856 -21.46 -26.91 -37.25
N ARG A 857 -22.66 -26.63 -37.78
CA ARG A 857 -22.83 -26.11 -39.15
C ARG A 857 -22.28 -24.69 -39.29
N THR A 858 -22.59 -23.79 -38.37
CA THR A 858 -22.06 -22.42 -38.40
C THR A 858 -20.54 -22.39 -38.25
N MET A 859 -19.95 -23.28 -37.44
CA MET A 859 -18.50 -23.46 -37.37
C MET A 859 -17.87 -23.88 -38.72
N ALA A 860 -18.57 -24.70 -39.51
CA ALA A 860 -18.06 -25.13 -40.81
C ALA A 860 -17.97 -23.99 -41.84
N GLU A 861 -18.68 -22.89 -41.62
CA GLU A 861 -18.70 -21.71 -42.50
C GLU A 861 -17.51 -20.76 -42.26
N ILE A 862 -16.74 -20.93 -41.17
CA ILE A 862 -15.54 -20.11 -40.87
C ILE A 862 -14.48 -20.33 -41.95
N ALA A 863 -14.24 -19.35 -42.83
CA ALA A 863 -13.37 -19.52 -44.01
C ALA A 863 -11.92 -19.88 -43.67
N ASP A 864 -11.34 -19.27 -42.61
CA ASP A 864 -9.96 -19.51 -42.18
C ASP A 864 -9.80 -20.90 -41.51
N PRO A 865 -8.98 -21.81 -42.07
CA PRO A 865 -8.80 -23.15 -41.50
C PRO A 865 -8.13 -23.17 -40.12
N ALA A 866 -7.25 -22.21 -39.81
CA ALA A 866 -6.58 -22.12 -38.52
C ALA A 866 -7.55 -21.68 -37.43
N MET A 867 -8.35 -20.64 -37.69
CA MET A 867 -9.40 -20.22 -36.76
C MET A 867 -10.46 -21.32 -36.57
N ARG A 868 -10.88 -21.96 -37.66
CA ARG A 868 -11.85 -23.08 -37.60
C ARG A 868 -11.34 -24.23 -36.74
N LYS A 869 -10.04 -24.54 -36.80
CA LYS A 869 -9.42 -25.57 -35.96
C LYS A 869 -9.52 -25.21 -34.47
N LEU A 870 -9.26 -23.96 -34.10
CA LEU A 870 -9.37 -23.49 -32.71
C LEU A 870 -10.81 -23.55 -32.19
N VAL A 871 -11.77 -23.10 -32.99
CA VAL A 871 -13.20 -23.19 -32.64
C VAL A 871 -13.63 -24.65 -32.47
N ARG A 872 -13.14 -25.55 -33.33
CA ARG A 872 -13.37 -27.00 -33.21
C ARG A 872 -12.77 -27.58 -31.93
N GLU A 873 -11.54 -27.21 -31.58
CA GLU A 873 -10.90 -27.65 -30.35
C GLU A 873 -11.73 -27.24 -29.13
N ARG A 874 -12.24 -26.00 -29.09
CA ARG A 874 -13.16 -25.56 -28.04
C ARG A 874 -14.50 -26.31 -28.04
N PHE A 875 -15.06 -26.62 -29.21
CA PHE A 875 -16.27 -27.45 -29.32
C PHE A 875 -16.04 -28.82 -28.66
N VAL A 876 -14.94 -29.47 -29.01
CA VAL A 876 -14.57 -30.78 -28.46
C VAL A 876 -14.33 -30.67 -26.95
N GLU A 877 -13.63 -29.63 -26.50
CA GLU A 877 -13.38 -29.37 -25.08
C GLU A 877 -14.68 -29.36 -24.28
N VAL A 878 -15.70 -28.62 -24.71
CA VAL A 878 -17.02 -28.59 -24.03
C VAL A 878 -17.64 -29.98 -23.90
N LEU A 879 -17.42 -30.89 -24.86
CA LEU A 879 -17.90 -32.26 -24.80
C LEU A 879 -17.13 -33.14 -23.80
N VAL A 880 -15.83 -32.88 -23.58
CA VAL A 880 -14.93 -33.74 -22.77
C VAL A 880 -14.59 -33.21 -21.39
N SER A 881 -14.66 -31.89 -21.16
CA SER A 881 -14.11 -31.22 -19.98
C SER A 881 -14.99 -31.30 -18.74
N GLY A 882 -16.20 -31.85 -18.87
CA GLY A 882 -17.21 -31.86 -17.81
C GLY A 882 -17.99 -30.56 -17.68
N GLU A 883 -17.92 -29.66 -18.67
CA GLU A 883 -18.75 -28.43 -18.70
C GLU A 883 -20.24 -28.74 -18.92
N LEU A 884 -20.59 -29.85 -19.58
CA LEU A 884 -21.96 -30.35 -19.66
C LEU A 884 -22.29 -31.17 -18.41
N ASP A 885 -23.42 -30.89 -17.77
CA ASP A 885 -23.96 -31.79 -16.74
C ASP A 885 -24.35 -33.17 -17.31
N VAL A 886 -24.70 -34.09 -16.42
CA VAL A 886 -24.98 -35.50 -16.76
C VAL A 886 -26.05 -35.65 -17.85
N GLU A 887 -27.12 -34.86 -17.81
CA GLU A 887 -28.24 -34.99 -18.74
C GLU A 887 -27.87 -34.42 -20.12
N ARG A 888 -27.22 -33.25 -20.15
CA ARG A 888 -26.73 -32.62 -21.39
C ARG A 888 -25.59 -33.42 -22.02
N ALA A 889 -24.70 -33.98 -21.21
CA ALA A 889 -23.62 -34.85 -21.67
C ALA A 889 -24.17 -36.14 -22.31
N ALA A 890 -25.24 -36.74 -21.77
CA ALA A 890 -25.88 -37.91 -22.37
C ALA A 890 -26.44 -37.60 -23.77
N ILE A 891 -27.08 -36.44 -23.94
CA ILE A 891 -27.53 -35.94 -25.25
C ILE A 891 -26.33 -35.74 -26.18
N GLY A 892 -25.25 -35.12 -25.69
CA GLY A 892 -24.04 -34.87 -26.45
C GLY A 892 -23.34 -36.14 -26.94
N VAL A 893 -23.25 -37.18 -26.09
CA VAL A 893 -22.68 -38.49 -26.46
C VAL A 893 -23.55 -39.17 -27.51
N ALA A 894 -24.88 -39.17 -27.34
CA ALA A 894 -25.79 -39.75 -28.32
C ALA A 894 -25.69 -39.03 -29.68
N TRP A 895 -25.65 -37.70 -29.65
CA TRP A 895 -25.50 -36.85 -30.83
C TRP A 895 -24.18 -37.10 -31.57
N TRP A 896 -23.08 -37.17 -30.82
CA TRP A 896 -21.74 -37.42 -31.34
C TRP A 896 -21.61 -38.83 -31.97
N GLY A 897 -22.12 -39.85 -31.27
CA GLY A 897 -21.92 -41.26 -31.65
C GLY A 897 -22.92 -41.78 -32.69
N THR A 898 -24.20 -41.41 -32.57
CA THR A 898 -25.28 -42.07 -33.35
C THR A 898 -26.04 -41.13 -34.27
N LYS A 899 -25.95 -39.81 -34.10
CA LYS A 899 -26.74 -38.82 -34.86
C LYS A 899 -25.93 -37.97 -35.85
N GLY A 900 -24.71 -38.40 -36.17
CA GLY A 900 -23.88 -37.74 -37.19
C GLY A 900 -23.13 -36.50 -36.70
N GLY A 901 -23.12 -36.22 -35.40
CA GLY A 901 -22.45 -35.05 -34.82
C GLY A 901 -20.93 -35.08 -35.03
N ARG A 902 -20.33 -36.27 -34.95
CA ARG A 902 -18.89 -36.46 -35.22
C ARG A 902 -18.50 -36.01 -36.63
N GLU A 903 -19.27 -36.39 -37.64
CA GLU A 903 -19.01 -36.03 -39.04
C GLU A 903 -19.16 -34.52 -39.27
N LEU A 904 -20.08 -33.88 -38.55
CA LEU A 904 -20.30 -32.43 -38.61
C LEU A 904 -19.13 -31.64 -37.99
N VAL A 905 -18.53 -32.13 -36.91
CA VAL A 905 -17.46 -31.42 -36.19
C VAL A 905 -16.07 -31.70 -36.78
N ILE A 906 -15.78 -32.97 -37.08
CA ILE A 906 -14.43 -33.43 -37.49
C ILE A 906 -14.26 -33.45 -39.02
N GLY A 907 -15.36 -33.60 -39.77
CA GLY A 907 -15.32 -33.89 -41.21
C GLY A 907 -15.05 -35.38 -41.49
N ARG A 908 -15.35 -35.83 -42.71
CA ARG A 908 -15.38 -37.26 -43.11
C ARG A 908 -14.01 -38.00 -43.11
N SER A 909 -12.91 -37.40 -42.64
CA SER A 909 -11.55 -37.89 -42.90
C SER A 909 -10.58 -37.97 -41.70
N ALA A 910 -11.05 -37.98 -40.44
CA ALA A 910 -10.14 -38.13 -39.28
C ALA A 910 -10.45 -39.35 -38.35
N PRO A 911 -9.41 -39.99 -37.77
CA PRO A 911 -9.54 -41.18 -36.92
C PRO A 911 -10.24 -40.86 -35.57
N PRO A 912 -10.78 -41.88 -34.86
CA PRO A 912 -11.63 -41.67 -33.68
C PRO A 912 -10.83 -41.14 -32.48
N ALA A 913 -11.28 -40.03 -31.89
CA ALA A 913 -10.95 -39.65 -30.53
C ALA A 913 -11.88 -40.44 -29.58
N MET A 914 -11.31 -41.22 -28.65
CA MET A 914 -12.08 -41.98 -27.65
C MET A 914 -12.47 -41.07 -26.48
N MET A 915 -13.78 -40.99 -26.20
CA MET A 915 -14.35 -40.32 -25.05
C MET A 915 -14.27 -41.26 -23.83
N SER A 916 -13.73 -40.78 -22.71
CA SER A 916 -13.76 -41.47 -21.43
C SER A 916 -15.18 -41.45 -20.86
N GLY A 917 -15.87 -42.60 -20.86
CA GLY A 917 -17.20 -42.72 -20.26
C GLY A 917 -17.96 -44.02 -20.55
N ALA A 918 -17.48 -44.88 -21.44
CA ALA A 918 -18.06 -46.21 -21.62
C ALA A 918 -17.48 -47.18 -20.58
N LEU A 919 -18.31 -47.67 -19.67
CA LEU A 919 -18.00 -48.78 -18.78
C LEU A 919 -17.99 -50.12 -19.56
N VAL A 920 -17.09 -51.01 -19.11
CA VAL A 920 -16.89 -52.45 -19.45
C VAL A 920 -16.02 -52.68 -20.71
N ASP A 921 -14.83 -53.30 -20.68
CA ASP A 921 -14.47 -54.61 -20.11
C ASP A 921 -13.08 -54.68 -19.40
N GLU A 922 -13.01 -55.63 -18.46
CA GLU A 922 -11.83 -56.06 -17.69
C GLU A 922 -10.75 -56.67 -18.58
N GLU A 923 -9.63 -55.97 -18.82
CA GLU A 923 -8.31 -56.60 -19.00
C GLU A 923 -7.22 -55.53 -19.18
N ARG A 924 -6.61 -55.11 -18.06
CA ARG A 924 -5.18 -54.74 -17.91
C ARG A 924 -4.98 -53.96 -16.60
N ALA A 925 -5.18 -54.65 -15.49
CA ALA A 925 -4.44 -54.35 -14.28
C ALA A 925 -3.04 -54.96 -14.43
N SER A 926 -2.03 -54.15 -14.75
CA SER A 926 -0.63 -54.44 -14.41
C SER A 926 0.29 -53.32 -14.89
N LYS A 927 0.84 -52.60 -13.91
CA LYS A 927 1.97 -51.66 -13.92
C LYS A 927 1.62 -50.18 -14.11
N LEU A 928 1.39 -49.59 -12.93
CA LEU A 928 1.70 -48.24 -12.45
C LEU A 928 1.16 -47.05 -13.25
#